data_AF-A0A1M5ZGR9-F1
#
_entry.id   AF-A0A1M5ZGR9-F1
#
_cell.length_a   1.000
_cell.length_b   1.000
_cell.length_c   1.000
_cell.angle_alpha   90.00
_cell.angle_beta   90.00
_cell.angle_gamma   90.00
#
_symmetry.space_group_name_H-M   'P 1'
#
loop_
_entity.id
_entity.type
_entity.pdbx_description
1 polymer ?
#
loop_
_entity_poly.entity_id
_entity_poly.type
_entity_poly.pdbx_seq_one_letter_code
_entity_poly.pdbx_strand_id
1 'polypeptide(L)'
;MEYFRIHGDNIVECERILNYLKDGMNIISCNRDFSSLACPRVRLSFEHHSVKYDWCIELFPGFNKSNRNRWENNIFDALKKNGSFLDETPDAIITKVDGKNETVLYAVEFCSALQAGNQAWQRSGRAYSVGRAGCPYIYIIDFVKYELDTSTRKRKALRFPNAAVPYSYISFSKYTDNFIVQAYVKAEEFQPAYDRKLRDFDETIFAVKELSEYMILKMLSKNTSALEKQLLNKNALMVEWLSKENKRSSSFDSKDWQAVYETKATVISHSIDTHRFKFIKSIAEKSAAGKSREFLEIVKALSVGMGSKDLPFGLIPPNKRKAFATEITKLYGADEEISLKIADGHAPLVICMVKGFKPRGDDNRPDRGILPLVAMLSSENAEIMTFIYGPLLKTNFDYLCKKPAELARRSGFWRVFMALSDYFVLDVPLLPGRAGHAERIIYNAPIKKTYTEQKPNGNYQLPTIPVTPNSYHEDDVDTVIHSLFRHMIPRGCFEGLCNPPGGDWSGMSVVLDGKEYRWLSLPRVSTDSKRPDHVIELFGINNKPTLLIIESKDRKIDLENSVGIHLKAYLQYLFSFTASVERAEGGSWEISNAAINEDYFNMVSAGAYISDEITSPSEIFTRCQCDMVFVLQPDTTAGKWNLRVFSNTDKGNAIKDYIINGLKDAGETIINVL
;
A
#
# COMPACT_ATOMS: atom_id res chain seq x y z
N MET A 1 25.70 -10.91 -18.53
CA MET A 1 24.91 -9.81 -17.93
C MET A 1 23.44 -10.17 -18.04
N GLU A 2 22.74 -10.24 -16.92
CA GLU A 2 21.29 -10.50 -16.87
C GLU A 2 20.50 -9.19 -16.82
N TYR A 3 19.28 -9.20 -17.35
CA TYR A 3 18.42 -8.02 -17.44
C TYR A 3 17.16 -8.21 -16.59
N PHE A 4 16.91 -7.26 -15.70
CA PHE A 4 15.75 -7.24 -14.83
C PHE A 4 15.06 -5.89 -14.88
N ARG A 5 13.79 -5.87 -14.50
CA ARG A 5 13.03 -4.63 -14.36
C ARG A 5 12.27 -4.61 -13.05
N ILE A 6 12.17 -3.41 -12.49
CA ILE A 6 11.35 -3.12 -11.32
C ILE A 6 10.26 -2.15 -11.77
N HIS A 7 9.04 -2.67 -11.92
CA HIS A 7 7.85 -1.85 -12.17
C HIS A 7 7.29 -1.42 -10.83
N GLY A 8 7.40 -0.13 -10.49
CA GLY A 8 6.90 0.40 -9.23
C GLY A 8 5.74 1.37 -9.43
N ASP A 9 4.91 1.57 -8.40
CA ASP A 9 3.86 2.61 -8.46
C ASP A 9 4.48 4.01 -8.62
N ASN A 10 5.74 4.18 -8.19
CA ASN A 10 6.57 5.36 -8.39
C ASN A 10 8.07 5.01 -8.22
N ILE A 11 8.94 6.02 -8.33
CA ILE A 11 10.40 5.85 -8.24
C ILE A 11 10.88 5.40 -6.86
N VAL A 12 10.23 5.85 -5.77
CA VAL A 12 10.61 5.51 -4.41
C VAL A 12 10.42 4.01 -4.17
N GLU A 13 9.30 3.43 -4.61
CA GLU A 13 9.08 1.98 -4.48
C GLU A 13 10.05 1.16 -5.33
N CYS A 14 10.48 1.67 -6.49
CA CYS A 14 11.54 1.05 -7.29
C CYS A 14 12.87 1.02 -6.53
N GLU A 15 13.28 2.17 -5.98
CA GLU A 15 14.53 2.31 -5.22
C GLU A 15 14.51 1.51 -3.91
N ARG A 16 13.36 1.36 -3.25
CA ARG A 16 13.24 0.52 -2.06
C ARG A 16 13.56 -0.94 -2.36
N ILE A 17 13.06 -1.49 -3.47
CA ILE A 17 13.44 -2.85 -3.91
C ILE A 17 14.94 -2.93 -4.18
N LEU A 18 15.50 -1.94 -4.88
CA LEU A 18 16.93 -1.90 -5.15
C LEU A 18 17.77 -1.84 -3.86
N ASN A 19 17.32 -1.12 -2.84
CA ASN A 19 18.00 -1.08 -1.54
C ASN A 19 17.99 -2.45 -0.86
N TYR A 20 16.85 -3.15 -0.81
CA TYR A 20 16.80 -4.53 -0.27
C TYR A 20 17.75 -5.48 -1.01
N LEU A 21 17.85 -5.36 -2.34
CA LEU A 21 18.80 -6.14 -3.13
C LEU A 21 20.24 -5.82 -2.75
N LYS A 22 20.59 -4.54 -2.71
CA LYS A 22 21.94 -4.07 -2.38
C LYS A 22 22.39 -4.50 -0.99
N ASP A 23 21.49 -4.47 0.00
CA ASP A 23 21.78 -4.87 1.38
C ASP A 23 22.14 -6.37 1.50
N GLY A 24 21.70 -7.21 0.55
CA GLY A 24 22.03 -8.63 0.49
C GLY A 24 23.22 -8.97 -0.42
N MET A 25 23.86 -7.99 -1.04
CA MET A 25 24.92 -8.19 -2.04
C MET A 25 26.28 -7.65 -1.58
N ASN A 26 27.35 -8.35 -1.93
CA ASN A 26 28.69 -7.77 -1.88
C ASN A 26 28.95 -7.00 -3.18
N ILE A 27 28.63 -5.71 -3.21
CA ILE A 27 28.70 -4.88 -4.42
C ILE A 27 30.15 -4.57 -4.77
N ILE A 28 30.54 -4.95 -6.00
CA ILE A 28 31.85 -4.64 -6.60
C ILE A 28 31.80 -3.29 -7.31
N SER A 29 30.73 -3.05 -8.08
CA SER A 29 30.49 -1.76 -8.74
C SER A 29 29.01 -1.50 -8.93
N CYS A 30 28.61 -0.24 -8.83
CA CYS A 30 27.24 0.22 -9.03
C CYS A 30 27.25 1.49 -9.86
N ASN A 31 26.83 1.40 -11.12
CA ASN A 31 26.73 2.55 -12.02
C ASN A 31 25.26 2.87 -12.28
N ARG A 32 24.91 4.14 -12.32
CA ARG A 32 23.56 4.62 -12.61
C ARG A 32 23.58 5.45 -13.88
N ASP A 33 22.61 5.21 -14.74
CA ASP A 33 22.32 5.98 -15.94
C ASP A 33 20.81 5.92 -16.22
N PHE A 34 20.38 6.19 -17.45
CA PHE A 34 19.00 6.10 -17.88
C PHE A 34 18.92 5.28 -19.17
N SER A 35 17.93 4.38 -19.27
CA SER A 35 17.60 3.68 -20.52
C SER A 35 16.65 4.48 -21.41
N SER A 36 15.88 5.39 -20.82
CA SER A 36 15.06 6.40 -21.48
C SER A 36 14.87 7.60 -20.54
N LEU A 37 14.21 8.66 -21.01
CA LEU A 37 13.84 9.80 -20.15
C LEU A 37 13.02 9.41 -18.91
N ALA A 38 12.27 8.32 -18.97
CA ALA A 38 11.37 7.86 -17.90
C ALA A 38 11.95 6.70 -17.07
N CYS A 39 13.01 6.04 -17.56
CA CYS A 39 13.53 4.81 -16.98
C CYS A 39 14.98 4.99 -16.50
N PRO A 40 15.18 5.29 -15.21
CA PRO A 40 16.49 5.13 -14.58
C PRO A 40 16.98 3.68 -14.72
N ARG A 41 18.28 3.49 -14.85
CA ARG A 41 18.90 2.18 -14.98
C ARG A 41 20.12 2.07 -14.08
N VAL A 42 20.27 0.90 -13.49
CA VAL A 42 21.36 0.57 -12.56
C VAL A 42 22.08 -0.67 -13.06
N ARG A 43 23.39 -0.54 -13.26
CA ARG A 43 24.27 -1.66 -13.61
C ARG A 43 25.06 -2.04 -12.37
N LEU A 44 24.86 -3.27 -11.91
CA LEU A 44 25.47 -3.83 -10.72
C LEU A 44 26.41 -4.97 -11.11
N SER A 45 27.64 -4.92 -10.62
CA SER A 45 28.50 -6.09 -10.51
C SER A 45 28.66 -6.41 -9.04
N PHE A 46 28.44 -7.65 -8.65
CA PHE A 46 28.48 -8.06 -7.25
C PHE A 46 28.91 -9.52 -7.11
N GLU A 47 29.30 -9.89 -5.91
CA GLU A 47 29.56 -11.27 -5.52
C GLU A 47 28.44 -11.77 -4.61
N HIS A 48 28.01 -13.01 -4.83
CA HIS A 48 27.02 -13.69 -4.00
C HIS A 48 27.37 -15.17 -3.91
N HIS A 49 27.60 -15.66 -2.69
CA HIS A 49 28.15 -17.00 -2.40
C HIS A 49 29.41 -17.33 -3.23
N SER A 50 30.35 -16.38 -3.31
CA SER A 50 31.61 -16.50 -4.05
C SER A 50 31.49 -16.66 -5.57
N VAL A 51 30.32 -16.35 -6.13
CA VAL A 51 30.09 -16.27 -7.57
C VAL A 51 29.84 -14.82 -7.95
N LYS A 52 30.50 -14.36 -9.01
CA LYS A 52 30.32 -13.02 -9.56
C LYS A 52 29.11 -12.96 -10.50
N TYR A 53 28.30 -11.92 -10.36
CA TYR A 53 27.13 -11.64 -11.18
C TYR A 53 27.18 -10.22 -11.72
N ASP A 54 26.63 -10.03 -12.92
CA ASP A 54 26.47 -8.73 -13.57
C ASP A 54 25.00 -8.53 -13.97
N TRP A 55 24.35 -7.56 -13.36
CA TRP A 55 22.93 -7.25 -13.55
C TRP A 55 22.74 -5.86 -14.14
N CYS A 56 21.78 -5.75 -15.05
CA CYS A 56 21.25 -4.51 -15.56
C CYS A 56 19.78 -4.40 -15.12
N ILE A 57 19.48 -3.47 -14.22
CA ILE A 57 18.16 -3.27 -13.66
C ILE A 57 17.59 -1.95 -14.19
N GLU A 58 16.46 -2.01 -14.89
CA GLU A 58 15.72 -0.82 -15.31
C GLU A 58 14.57 -0.56 -14.32
N LEU A 59 14.41 0.69 -13.91
CA LEU A 59 13.32 1.13 -13.04
C LEU A 59 12.20 1.69 -13.92
N PHE A 60 10.97 1.23 -13.69
CA PHE A 60 9.76 1.64 -14.41
C PHE A 60 8.79 2.31 -13.43
N PRO A 61 8.95 3.61 -13.15
CA PRO A 61 8.06 4.35 -12.25
C PRO A 61 6.68 4.57 -12.88
N GLY A 62 5.64 4.27 -12.12
CA GLY A 62 4.24 4.51 -12.45
C GLY A 62 3.62 3.37 -13.26
N PHE A 63 2.52 2.80 -12.80
CA PHE A 63 1.76 1.79 -13.54
C PHE A 63 0.78 2.39 -14.57
N ASN A 64 0.27 1.52 -15.46
CA ASN A 64 -0.98 1.76 -16.18
C ASN A 64 -2.15 1.78 -15.20
N LYS A 65 -2.96 2.84 -15.24
CA LYS A 65 -4.13 3.06 -14.38
C LYS A 65 -5.40 3.16 -15.24
N SER A 66 -6.59 3.04 -14.65
CA SER A 66 -7.86 2.93 -15.39
C SER A 66 -8.16 4.07 -16.38
N ASN A 67 -7.56 5.23 -16.17
CA ASN A 67 -7.67 6.43 -17.01
C ASN A 67 -6.35 6.79 -17.72
N ARG A 68 -5.32 5.95 -17.62
CA ARG A 68 -3.96 6.29 -18.08
C ARG A 68 -3.19 5.06 -18.54
N ASN A 69 -2.88 5.01 -19.84
CA ASN A 69 -2.04 3.99 -20.45
C ASN A 69 -0.62 4.55 -20.62
N ARG A 70 0.14 4.64 -19.52
CA ARG A 70 1.51 5.19 -19.52
C ARG A 70 2.45 4.33 -20.36
N TRP A 71 2.36 3.01 -20.25
CA TRP A 71 3.15 2.03 -20.98
C TRP A 71 2.30 1.38 -22.07
N GLU A 72 2.94 1.00 -23.19
CA GLU A 72 2.29 0.34 -24.32
C GLU A 72 1.51 -0.91 -23.88
N ASN A 73 2.11 -1.73 -23.01
CA ASN A 73 1.51 -2.95 -22.46
C ASN A 73 1.36 -2.83 -20.94
N ASN A 74 0.34 -3.49 -20.38
CA ASN A 74 0.10 -3.51 -18.94
C ASN A 74 0.72 -4.74 -18.28
N ILE A 75 1.69 -4.54 -17.39
CA ILE A 75 2.37 -5.63 -16.66
C ILE A 75 1.40 -6.54 -15.89
N PHE A 76 0.25 -6.01 -15.44
CA PHE A 76 -0.77 -6.80 -14.74
C PHE A 76 -1.52 -7.78 -15.63
N ASP A 77 -1.43 -7.66 -16.97
CA ASP A 77 -2.10 -8.58 -17.87
C ASP A 77 -1.54 -10.00 -17.74
N ALA A 78 -0.27 -10.16 -17.33
CA ALA A 78 0.30 -11.45 -16.95
C ALA A 78 -0.51 -12.10 -15.82
N LEU A 79 -0.79 -11.32 -14.78
CA LEU A 79 -1.49 -11.78 -13.57
C LEU A 79 -2.97 -12.04 -13.87
N LYS A 80 -3.61 -11.19 -14.68
CA LYS A 80 -5.03 -11.36 -15.05
C LYS A 80 -5.26 -12.62 -15.88
N LYS A 81 -4.36 -12.92 -16.83
CA LYS A 81 -4.38 -14.17 -17.59
C LYS A 81 -4.24 -15.42 -16.70
N ASN A 82 -3.68 -15.26 -15.51
CA ASN A 82 -3.51 -16.31 -14.50
C ASN A 82 -4.57 -16.30 -13.39
N GLY A 83 -5.64 -15.51 -13.51
CA GLY A 83 -6.76 -15.54 -12.57
C GLY A 83 -6.78 -14.43 -11.51
N SER A 84 -5.87 -13.46 -11.57
CA SER A 84 -6.02 -12.20 -10.81
C SER A 84 -7.20 -11.42 -11.38
N PHE A 85 -8.12 -10.95 -10.52
CA PHE A 85 -9.29 -10.21 -10.97
C PHE A 85 -9.49 -8.88 -10.24
N LEU A 86 -8.74 -8.59 -9.17
CA LEU A 86 -8.79 -7.30 -8.49
C LEU A 86 -7.90 -6.28 -9.21
N ASP A 87 -8.38 -5.03 -9.25
CA ASP A 87 -7.68 -3.93 -9.93
C ASP A 87 -6.63 -3.24 -9.02
N GLU A 88 -6.48 -3.70 -7.78
CA GLU A 88 -5.51 -3.12 -6.85
C GLU A 88 -4.10 -3.54 -7.23
N THR A 89 -3.25 -2.56 -7.52
CA THR A 89 -1.87 -2.76 -7.92
C THR A 89 -0.98 -2.95 -6.70
N PRO A 90 -0.10 -3.97 -6.63
CA PRO A 90 1.02 -3.97 -5.67
C PRO A 90 1.91 -2.74 -5.87
N ASP A 91 2.70 -2.39 -4.86
CA ASP A 91 3.63 -1.26 -4.95
C ASP A 91 4.79 -1.53 -5.91
N ALA A 92 5.21 -2.79 -6.10
CA ALA A 92 6.19 -3.18 -7.10
C ALA A 92 5.97 -4.58 -7.71
N ILE A 93 6.39 -4.77 -8.96
CA ILE A 93 6.51 -6.05 -9.67
C ILE A 93 7.91 -6.17 -10.26
N ILE A 94 8.56 -7.30 -9.98
CA ILE A 94 9.91 -7.59 -10.46
C ILE A 94 9.82 -8.58 -11.61
N THR A 95 10.52 -8.30 -12.70
CA THR A 95 10.55 -9.14 -13.89
C THR A 95 11.97 -9.43 -14.38
N LYS A 96 12.10 -10.53 -15.13
CA LYS A 96 13.28 -10.87 -15.94
C LYS A 96 12.99 -10.62 -17.41
N VAL A 97 13.96 -10.08 -18.14
CA VAL A 97 13.86 -9.85 -19.59
C VAL A 97 14.78 -10.81 -20.33
N ASP A 98 14.19 -11.64 -21.18
CA ASP A 98 14.87 -12.61 -22.04
C ASP A 98 14.50 -12.33 -23.50
N GLY A 99 15.30 -11.47 -24.15
CA GLY A 99 15.07 -11.03 -25.53
C GLY A 99 13.79 -10.19 -25.67
N LYS A 100 12.80 -10.71 -26.40
CA LYS A 100 11.51 -10.04 -26.64
C LYS A 100 10.44 -10.39 -25.59
N ASN A 101 10.82 -11.17 -24.59
CA ASN A 101 9.92 -11.61 -23.56
C ASN A 101 10.30 -11.03 -22.20
N GLU A 102 9.28 -10.75 -21.41
CA GLU A 102 9.40 -10.28 -20.05
C GLU A 102 8.53 -11.16 -19.13
N THR A 103 9.12 -11.70 -18.07
CA THR A 103 8.48 -12.67 -17.18
C THR A 103 8.41 -12.14 -15.77
N VAL A 104 7.20 -12.12 -15.18
CA VAL A 104 7.01 -11.73 -13.77
C VAL A 104 7.59 -12.78 -12.83
N LEU A 105 8.40 -12.34 -11.86
CA LEU A 105 9.05 -13.19 -10.87
C LEU A 105 8.33 -13.18 -9.52
N TYR A 106 7.98 -11.99 -9.03
CA TYR A 106 7.25 -11.77 -7.77
C TYR A 106 6.74 -10.33 -7.70
N ALA A 107 5.79 -10.09 -6.79
CA ALA A 107 5.30 -8.76 -6.45
C ALA A 107 5.57 -8.40 -4.98
N VAL A 108 5.65 -7.11 -4.69
CA VAL A 108 5.94 -6.57 -3.37
C VAL A 108 4.96 -5.46 -3.02
N GLU A 109 4.57 -5.41 -1.75
CA GLU A 109 3.83 -4.32 -1.13
C GLU A 109 4.59 -3.85 0.10
N PHE A 110 4.68 -2.54 0.31
CA PHE A 110 5.24 -1.93 1.48
C PHE A 110 4.15 -1.34 2.37
N CYS A 111 4.36 -1.36 3.68
CA CYS A 111 3.50 -0.61 4.58
C CYS A 111 4.23 -0.13 5.82
N SER A 112 4.28 1.20 5.93
CA SER A 112 4.70 1.93 7.11
C SER A 112 3.52 2.45 7.97
N ALA A 113 2.28 2.15 7.57
CA ALA A 113 1.08 2.62 8.25
C ALA A 113 0.77 1.84 9.54
N LEU A 114 0.03 2.50 10.43
CA LEU A 114 -0.50 1.90 11.66
C LEU A 114 -1.37 0.67 11.35
N GLN A 115 -0.95 -0.50 11.82
CA GLN A 115 -1.63 -1.78 11.61
C GLN A 115 -2.85 -1.95 12.54
N ALA A 116 -3.85 -1.08 12.40
CA ALA A 116 -5.03 -1.06 13.27
C ALA A 116 -6.34 -0.89 12.51
N GLY A 117 -7.40 -1.55 12.98
CA GLY A 117 -8.72 -1.54 12.35
C GLY A 117 -8.64 -1.92 10.87
N ASN A 118 -9.41 -1.25 10.02
CA ASN A 118 -9.47 -1.55 8.58
C ASN A 118 -8.11 -1.47 7.87
N GLN A 119 -7.15 -0.68 8.39
CA GLN A 119 -5.82 -0.59 7.77
C GLN A 119 -5.04 -1.90 7.87
N ALA A 120 -5.26 -2.70 8.92
CA ALA A 120 -4.55 -3.95 9.14
C ALA A 120 -4.78 -4.98 8.01
N TRP A 121 -5.95 -4.96 7.37
CA TRP A 121 -6.30 -5.94 6.33
C TRP A 121 -6.65 -5.31 4.98
N GLN A 122 -6.53 -3.98 4.83
CA GLN A 122 -6.76 -3.32 3.55
C GLN A 122 -5.85 -3.89 2.43
N ARG A 123 -4.66 -4.39 2.78
CA ARG A 123 -3.68 -4.98 1.85
C ARG A 123 -3.94 -6.44 1.49
N SER A 124 -4.90 -7.09 2.14
CA SER A 124 -5.28 -8.46 1.81
C SER A 124 -5.83 -8.59 0.39
N GLY A 125 -6.42 -7.53 -0.18
CA GLY A 125 -6.91 -7.55 -1.57
C GLY A 125 -5.80 -7.82 -2.59
N ARG A 126 -4.69 -7.07 -2.50
CA ARG A 126 -3.54 -7.25 -3.39
C ARG A 126 -2.88 -8.62 -3.19
N ALA A 127 -2.64 -9.01 -1.93
CA ALA A 127 -2.07 -10.31 -1.60
C ALA A 127 -2.92 -11.47 -2.15
N TYR A 128 -4.24 -11.41 -1.95
CA TYR A 128 -5.17 -12.40 -2.45
C TYR A 128 -5.15 -12.47 -3.99
N SER A 129 -5.23 -11.32 -4.68
CA SER A 129 -5.32 -11.32 -6.14
C SER A 129 -4.03 -11.79 -6.82
N VAL A 130 -2.87 -11.35 -6.32
CA VAL A 130 -1.57 -11.79 -6.84
C VAL A 130 -1.33 -13.26 -6.50
N GLY A 131 -1.58 -13.66 -5.25
CA GLY A 131 -1.35 -15.03 -4.82
C GLY A 131 -2.29 -16.04 -5.49
N ARG A 132 -3.55 -15.64 -5.75
CA ARG A 132 -4.49 -16.40 -6.57
C ARG A 132 -3.94 -16.66 -7.97
N ALA A 133 -3.23 -15.69 -8.55
CA ALA A 133 -2.62 -15.86 -9.86
C ALA A 133 -1.41 -16.79 -9.85
N GLY A 134 -1.00 -17.36 -8.71
CA GLY A 134 0.19 -18.20 -8.58
C GLY A 134 1.51 -17.43 -8.57
N CYS A 135 1.47 -16.10 -8.54
CA CYS A 135 2.65 -15.25 -8.45
C CYS A 135 3.04 -15.07 -6.97
N PRO A 136 4.33 -15.21 -6.59
CA PRO A 136 4.77 -14.94 -5.23
C PRO A 136 4.52 -13.48 -4.83
N TYR A 137 4.13 -13.26 -3.58
CA TYR A 137 3.79 -11.94 -3.05
C TYR A 137 4.40 -11.72 -1.67
N ILE A 138 5.10 -10.60 -1.51
CA ILE A 138 5.76 -10.23 -0.27
C ILE A 138 5.13 -8.94 0.27
N TYR A 139 4.58 -9.00 1.47
CA TYR A 139 4.11 -7.82 2.18
C TYR A 139 5.13 -7.39 3.24
N ILE A 140 5.88 -6.32 2.97
CA ILE A 140 6.91 -5.80 3.86
C ILE A 140 6.29 -4.79 4.82
N ILE A 141 6.36 -5.06 6.12
CA ILE A 141 5.68 -4.28 7.15
C ILE A 141 6.69 -3.70 8.14
N ASP A 142 6.71 -2.38 8.26
CA ASP A 142 7.42 -1.71 9.35
C ASP A 142 6.71 -2.03 10.67
N PHE A 143 7.32 -2.87 11.49
CA PHE A 143 6.72 -3.33 12.71
C PHE A 143 6.92 -2.32 13.85
N VAL A 144 5.81 -2.05 14.55
CA VAL A 144 5.59 -1.01 15.57
C VAL A 144 5.32 0.37 14.97
N LYS A 145 4.09 0.84 15.24
CA LYS A 145 3.64 2.22 15.04
C LYS A 145 2.73 2.61 16.20
N TYR A 146 2.77 3.86 16.60
CA TYR A 146 1.91 4.39 17.66
C TYR A 146 0.66 5.08 17.10
N GLU A 147 -0.48 4.91 17.76
CA GLU A 147 -1.58 5.85 17.62
C GLU A 147 -1.15 7.19 18.24
N LEU A 148 -1.35 8.27 17.50
CA LEU A 148 -1.03 9.62 17.95
C LEU A 148 -2.30 10.36 18.35
N ASP A 149 -2.17 11.26 19.33
CA ASP A 149 -3.22 12.21 19.68
C ASP A 149 -3.51 13.15 18.50
N THR A 150 -4.79 13.37 18.22
CA THR A 150 -5.19 14.12 17.01
C THR A 150 -4.82 15.60 17.07
N SER A 151 -4.65 16.16 18.27
CA SER A 151 -4.35 17.58 18.46
C SER A 151 -2.87 17.84 18.73
N THR A 152 -2.26 17.03 19.60
CA THR A 152 -0.87 17.23 20.06
C THR A 152 0.12 16.33 19.35
N ARG A 153 -0.35 15.31 18.63
CA ARG A 153 0.46 14.25 18.01
C ARG A 153 1.35 13.46 18.98
N LYS A 154 1.12 13.57 20.28
CA LYS A 154 1.79 12.74 21.28
C LYS A 154 1.36 11.28 21.15
N ARG A 155 2.27 10.35 21.43
CA ARG A 155 1.99 8.91 21.42
C ARG A 155 0.91 8.57 22.45
N LYS A 156 -0.15 7.88 22.02
CA LYS A 156 -1.23 7.40 22.88
C LYS A 156 -1.06 5.93 23.24
N ALA A 157 -0.89 5.07 22.23
CA ALA A 157 -0.81 3.63 22.43
C ALA A 157 -0.21 2.91 21.23
N LEU A 158 0.53 1.84 21.50
CA LEU A 158 0.84 0.83 20.50
C LEU A 158 -0.44 0.17 19.98
N ARG A 159 -0.51 0.00 18.65
CA ARG A 159 -1.56 -0.77 18.01
C ARG A 159 -0.96 -1.92 17.21
N PHE A 160 -1.59 -3.07 17.35
CA PHE A 160 -1.22 -4.29 16.66
C PHE A 160 -2.43 -4.83 15.89
N PRO A 161 -2.20 -5.54 14.77
CA PRO A 161 -3.27 -6.21 14.07
C PRO A 161 -3.77 -7.41 14.90
N ASN A 162 -4.98 -7.88 14.61
CA ASN A 162 -5.42 -9.17 15.12
C ASN A 162 -4.54 -10.30 14.53
N ALA A 163 -4.20 -11.31 15.33
CA ALA A 163 -3.36 -12.44 14.89
C ALA A 163 -3.91 -13.20 13.67
N ALA A 164 -5.22 -13.14 13.41
CA ALA A 164 -5.83 -13.67 12.19
C ALA A 164 -5.30 -13.00 10.91
N VAL A 165 -4.87 -11.73 10.97
CA VAL A 165 -4.35 -11.01 9.80
C VAL A 165 -3.05 -11.63 9.30
N PRO A 166 -1.95 -11.74 10.08
CA PRO A 166 -0.76 -12.44 9.63
C PRO A 166 -1.04 -13.91 9.32
N TYR A 167 -1.85 -14.59 10.14
CA TYR A 167 -2.16 -16.00 9.89
C TYR A 167 -2.82 -16.25 8.53
N SER A 168 -3.58 -15.27 8.02
CA SER A 168 -4.21 -15.37 6.69
C SER A 168 -3.20 -15.55 5.55
N TYR A 169 -1.99 -15.01 5.67
CA TYR A 169 -0.94 -15.17 4.66
C TYR A 169 -0.37 -16.59 4.71
N ILE A 170 -0.18 -17.13 5.92
CA ILE A 170 0.24 -18.51 6.14
C ILE A 170 -0.78 -19.49 5.58
N SER A 171 -2.06 -19.32 5.92
CA SER A 171 -3.13 -20.21 5.46
C SER A 171 -3.29 -20.13 3.94
N PHE A 172 -3.28 -18.92 3.38
CA PHE A 172 -3.42 -18.74 1.95
C PHE A 172 -2.25 -19.33 1.17
N SER A 173 -1.02 -19.15 1.66
CA SER A 173 0.17 -19.78 1.07
C SER A 173 0.06 -21.30 1.04
N LYS A 174 -0.40 -21.92 2.15
CA LYS A 174 -0.64 -23.37 2.23
C LYS A 174 -1.74 -23.84 1.27
N TYR A 175 -2.87 -23.13 1.18
CA TYR A 175 -4.01 -23.57 0.35
C TYR A 175 -3.78 -23.39 -1.14
N THR A 176 -2.98 -22.41 -1.54
CA THR A 176 -2.68 -22.12 -2.95
C THR A 176 -1.40 -22.78 -3.45
N ASP A 177 -0.61 -23.39 -2.55
CA ASP A 177 0.75 -23.87 -2.85
C ASP A 177 1.60 -22.79 -3.53
N ASN A 178 1.45 -21.54 -3.06
CA ASN A 178 2.14 -20.38 -3.59
C ASN A 178 2.73 -19.55 -2.44
N PHE A 179 3.88 -18.94 -2.66
CA PHE A 179 4.59 -18.21 -1.60
C PHE A 179 4.00 -16.81 -1.40
N ILE A 180 3.20 -16.67 -0.33
CA ILE A 180 2.55 -15.42 0.07
C ILE A 180 2.87 -15.16 1.53
N VAL A 181 3.55 -14.07 1.84
CA VAL A 181 4.08 -13.84 3.19
C VAL A 181 3.98 -12.39 3.63
N GLN A 182 3.93 -12.16 4.94
CA GLN A 182 4.31 -10.87 5.51
C GLN A 182 5.72 -10.96 6.09
N ALA A 183 6.59 -10.05 5.65
CA ALA A 183 7.94 -9.89 6.15
C ALA A 183 7.98 -8.67 7.06
N TYR A 184 8.15 -8.89 8.36
CA TYR A 184 8.25 -7.80 9.33
C TYR A 184 9.67 -7.24 9.34
N VAL A 185 9.80 -5.92 9.30
CA VAL A 185 11.07 -5.21 9.41
C VAL A 185 11.04 -4.28 10.62
N LYS A 186 12.21 -4.03 11.21
CA LYS A 186 12.33 -3.20 12.40
C LYS A 186 12.05 -1.74 12.04
N ALA A 187 10.93 -1.20 12.49
CA ALA A 187 10.64 0.22 12.30
C ALA A 187 11.56 1.09 13.17
N GLU A 188 11.71 2.35 12.80
CA GLU A 188 12.49 3.34 13.54
C GLU A 188 11.94 3.56 14.98
N GLU A 189 10.64 3.36 15.15
CA GLU A 189 9.91 3.49 16.41
C GLU A 189 9.96 2.26 17.33
N PHE A 190 10.60 1.16 16.89
CA PHE A 190 10.73 -0.03 17.71
C PHE A 190 11.74 0.19 18.84
N GLN A 191 11.23 0.41 20.07
CA GLN A 191 12.03 0.80 21.23
C GLN A 191 11.61 0.03 22.49
N PRO A 192 12.15 -1.19 22.73
CA PRO A 192 11.82 -2.01 23.90
C PRO A 192 12.12 -1.36 25.25
N ALA A 193 13.13 -0.48 25.30
CA ALA A 193 13.46 0.29 26.49
C ALA A 193 12.35 1.31 26.83
N TYR A 194 11.65 1.84 25.82
CA TYR A 194 10.62 2.86 25.97
C TYR A 194 9.24 2.27 26.31
N ASP A 195 8.77 1.26 25.56
CA ASP A 195 7.45 0.64 25.79
C ASP A 195 7.58 -0.80 26.27
N ARG A 196 7.07 -1.05 27.49
CA ARG A 196 7.12 -2.37 28.14
C ARG A 196 6.49 -3.50 27.33
N LYS A 197 5.53 -3.21 26.44
CA LYS A 197 4.89 -4.23 25.60
C LYS A 197 5.85 -4.87 24.60
N LEU A 198 6.98 -4.21 24.32
CA LEU A 198 7.99 -4.66 23.36
C LEU A 198 9.17 -5.37 24.02
N ARG A 199 9.29 -5.36 25.36
CA ARG A 199 10.47 -5.91 26.07
C ARG A 199 10.74 -7.38 25.77
N ASP A 200 9.68 -8.17 25.65
CA ASP A 200 9.75 -9.60 25.39
C ASP A 200 9.46 -9.92 23.91
N PHE A 201 9.74 -8.98 22.99
CA PHE A 201 9.65 -9.24 21.56
C PHE A 201 10.91 -9.96 21.07
N ASP A 202 10.72 -11.06 20.35
CA ASP A 202 11.82 -11.79 19.71
C ASP A 202 12.21 -11.11 18.40
N GLU A 203 13.34 -10.40 18.40
CA GLU A 203 13.83 -9.70 17.19
C GLU A 203 14.20 -10.67 16.04
N THR A 204 14.30 -11.98 16.27
CA THR A 204 14.51 -12.95 15.17
C THR A 204 13.31 -13.03 14.22
N ILE A 205 12.14 -12.52 14.62
CA ILE A 205 10.96 -12.36 13.76
C ILE A 205 11.23 -11.36 12.62
N PHE A 206 12.15 -10.40 12.79
CA PHE A 206 12.49 -9.47 11.72
C PHE A 206 13.20 -10.18 10.56
N ALA A 207 12.79 -9.87 9.33
CA ALA A 207 13.07 -10.68 8.15
C ALA A 207 13.98 -10.01 7.11
N VAL A 208 14.64 -8.88 7.44
CA VAL A 208 15.40 -8.07 6.46
C VAL A 208 16.41 -8.92 5.68
N LYS A 209 17.21 -9.74 6.38
CA LYS A 209 18.25 -10.57 5.75
C LYS A 209 17.65 -11.67 4.87
N GLU A 210 16.66 -12.40 5.38
CA GLU A 210 16.00 -13.48 4.64
C GLU A 210 15.24 -12.96 3.42
N LEU A 211 14.69 -11.75 3.54
CA LEU A 211 13.99 -11.07 2.46
C LEU A 211 14.95 -10.72 1.32
N SER A 212 16.07 -10.07 1.62
CA SER A 212 17.11 -9.74 0.64
C SER A 212 17.63 -11.00 -0.06
N GLU A 213 17.94 -12.06 0.71
CA GLU A 213 18.39 -13.33 0.16
C GLU A 213 17.32 -13.96 -0.75
N TYR A 214 16.05 -13.98 -0.33
CA TYR A 214 14.94 -14.52 -1.14
C TYR A 214 14.84 -13.79 -2.49
N MET A 215 14.87 -12.45 -2.47
CA MET A 215 14.78 -11.65 -3.70
C MET A 215 15.94 -11.96 -4.65
N ILE A 216 17.17 -12.04 -4.14
CA ILE A 216 18.37 -12.35 -4.93
C ILE A 216 18.27 -13.76 -5.54
N LEU A 217 17.98 -14.78 -4.73
CA LEU A 217 17.87 -16.16 -5.22
C LEU A 217 16.74 -16.31 -6.23
N LYS A 218 15.61 -15.62 -6.04
CA LYS A 218 14.50 -15.64 -6.98
C LYS A 218 14.89 -15.02 -8.33
N MET A 219 15.58 -13.89 -8.33
CA MET A 219 16.11 -13.25 -9.55
C MET A 219 17.17 -14.12 -10.25
N LEU A 220 18.01 -14.82 -9.49
CA LEU A 220 18.97 -15.81 -10.00
C LEU A 220 18.33 -17.12 -10.46
N SER A 221 16.99 -17.26 -10.38
CA SER A 221 16.27 -18.51 -10.71
C SER A 221 16.76 -19.71 -9.90
N LYS A 222 17.21 -19.48 -8.66
CA LYS A 222 17.65 -20.53 -7.72
C LYS A 222 16.49 -20.98 -6.84
N ASN A 223 16.65 -22.13 -6.20
CA ASN A 223 15.65 -22.67 -5.27
C ASN A 223 15.50 -21.77 -4.03
N THR A 224 14.26 -21.36 -3.74
CA THR A 224 13.89 -20.50 -2.60
C THR A 224 13.13 -21.22 -1.50
N SER A 225 12.82 -22.52 -1.64
CA SER A 225 11.90 -23.24 -0.77
C SER A 225 12.30 -23.25 0.72
N ALA A 226 13.60 -23.25 1.02
CA ALA A 226 14.08 -23.17 2.40
C ALA A 226 13.80 -21.79 3.03
N LEU A 227 14.06 -20.72 2.28
CA LEU A 227 13.80 -19.34 2.73
C LEU A 227 12.30 -19.06 2.82
N GLU A 228 11.51 -19.59 1.90
CA GLU A 228 10.04 -19.47 1.95
C GLU A 228 9.49 -20.08 3.23
N LYS A 229 9.96 -21.28 3.61
CA LYS A 229 9.62 -21.91 4.90
C LYS A 229 10.08 -21.08 6.08
N GLN A 230 11.30 -20.52 6.04
CA GLN A 230 11.83 -19.68 7.09
C GLN A 230 11.00 -18.39 7.28
N LEU A 231 10.64 -17.71 6.19
CA LEU A 231 9.82 -16.50 6.22
C LEU A 231 8.39 -16.78 6.71
N LEU A 232 7.78 -17.90 6.27
CA LEU A 232 6.48 -18.33 6.80
C LEU A 232 6.54 -18.70 8.29
N ASN A 233 7.65 -19.29 8.75
CA ASN A 233 7.88 -19.57 10.17
C ASN A 233 7.98 -18.28 10.99
N LYS A 234 8.71 -17.27 10.51
CA LYS A 234 8.73 -15.93 11.16
C LYS A 234 7.33 -15.32 11.25
N ASN A 235 6.51 -15.53 10.22
CA ASN A 235 5.11 -15.10 10.23
C ASN A 235 4.29 -15.85 11.32
N ALA A 236 4.53 -17.14 11.51
CA ALA A 236 3.91 -17.92 12.59
C ALA A 236 4.34 -17.46 13.99
N LEU A 237 5.63 -17.14 14.18
CA LEU A 237 6.13 -16.55 15.43
C LEU A 237 5.47 -15.19 15.73
N MET A 238 5.21 -14.38 14.70
CA MET A 238 4.43 -13.15 14.89
C MET A 238 2.98 -13.43 15.33
N VAL A 239 2.31 -14.42 14.72
CA VAL A 239 0.96 -14.83 15.14
C VAL A 239 0.95 -15.27 16.62
N GLU A 240 1.95 -16.04 17.03
CA GLU A 240 2.13 -16.46 18.42
C GLU A 240 2.30 -15.26 19.35
N TRP A 241 3.21 -14.35 19.02
CA TRP A 241 3.46 -13.16 19.83
C TRP A 241 2.23 -12.25 19.96
N LEU A 242 1.51 -12.02 18.85
CA LEU A 242 0.28 -11.21 18.83
C LEU A 242 -0.86 -11.83 19.64
N SER A 243 -0.83 -13.14 19.88
CA SER A 243 -1.90 -13.88 20.56
C SER A 243 -1.56 -14.31 21.98
N LYS A 244 -0.33 -14.07 22.45
CA LYS A 244 0.15 -14.53 23.77
C LYS A 244 -0.66 -14.01 24.96
N GLU A 245 -1.19 -12.79 24.85
CA GLU A 245 -2.00 -12.14 25.88
C GLU A 245 -3.52 -12.24 25.61
N ASN A 246 -3.93 -12.95 24.56
CA ASN A 246 -5.34 -13.05 24.22
C ASN A 246 -6.12 -13.82 25.28
N LYS A 247 -7.29 -13.30 25.65
CA LYS A 247 -8.23 -14.02 26.50
C LYS A 247 -8.94 -15.08 25.65
N ARG A 248 -8.84 -16.34 26.05
CA ARG A 248 -9.49 -17.50 25.38
C ARG A 248 -11.01 -17.36 25.22
N SER A 249 -11.65 -16.54 26.06
CA SER A 249 -13.08 -16.25 26.00
C SER A 249 -13.46 -15.20 24.95
N SER A 250 -12.48 -14.61 24.24
CA SER A 250 -12.73 -13.62 23.19
C SER A 250 -12.01 -13.87 21.89
N SER A 251 -10.84 -14.51 21.92
CA SER A 251 -10.00 -14.72 20.75
C SER A 251 -9.17 -15.98 20.91
N PHE A 252 -8.64 -16.48 19.80
CA PHE A 252 -7.65 -17.55 19.80
C PHE A 252 -6.36 -17.07 20.47
N ASP A 253 -5.87 -17.88 21.40
CA ASP A 253 -4.56 -17.72 22.02
C ASP A 253 -3.47 -18.41 21.18
N SER A 254 -2.22 -18.32 21.63
CA SER A 254 -1.08 -18.96 20.97
C SER A 254 -1.26 -20.46 20.74
N LYS A 255 -1.85 -21.18 21.70
CA LYS A 255 -2.07 -22.63 21.60
C LYS A 255 -3.10 -22.97 20.54
N ASP A 256 -4.13 -22.15 20.42
CA ASP A 256 -5.14 -22.33 19.39
C ASP A 256 -4.55 -22.13 17.99
N TRP A 257 -3.77 -21.06 17.78
CA TRP A 257 -3.12 -20.82 16.49
C TRP A 257 -2.09 -21.90 16.15
N GLN A 258 -1.33 -22.39 17.13
CA GLN A 258 -0.42 -23.51 16.96
C GLN A 258 -1.19 -24.78 16.54
N ALA A 259 -2.31 -25.09 17.20
CA ALA A 259 -3.14 -26.23 16.83
C ALA A 259 -3.64 -26.13 15.38
N VAL A 260 -4.14 -24.96 14.94
CA VAL A 260 -4.56 -24.75 13.54
C VAL A 260 -3.36 -24.90 12.58
N TYR A 261 -2.18 -24.41 12.96
CA TYR A 261 -0.98 -24.49 12.13
C TYR A 261 -0.48 -25.94 11.93
N GLU A 262 -0.45 -26.74 13.00
CA GLU A 262 0.10 -28.10 13.03
C GLU A 262 -0.88 -29.16 12.52
N THR A 263 -2.14 -29.10 12.95
CA THR A 263 -3.14 -30.15 12.65
C THR A 263 -3.72 -30.06 11.24
N LYS A 264 -3.33 -29.03 10.46
CA LYS A 264 -3.95 -28.66 9.18
C LYS A 264 -5.47 -28.40 9.27
N ALA A 265 -6.04 -28.26 10.47
CA ALA A 265 -7.40 -27.80 10.64
C ALA A 265 -7.53 -26.39 10.05
N THR A 266 -8.67 -26.09 9.43
CA THR A 266 -8.97 -24.74 8.97
C THR A 266 -9.34 -23.85 10.17
N VAL A 267 -9.18 -22.53 10.03
CA VAL A 267 -9.68 -21.59 11.04
C VAL A 267 -11.19 -21.75 11.25
N ILE A 268 -11.93 -22.11 10.19
CA ILE A 268 -13.37 -22.38 10.26
C ILE A 268 -13.66 -23.60 11.13
N SER A 269 -13.04 -24.75 10.84
CA SER A 269 -13.30 -25.99 11.58
C SER A 269 -12.93 -25.83 13.05
N HIS A 270 -11.76 -25.26 13.35
CA HIS A 270 -11.34 -25.02 14.74
C HIS A 270 -12.28 -24.08 15.50
N SER A 271 -12.81 -23.05 14.85
CA SER A 271 -13.80 -22.15 15.45
C SER A 271 -15.11 -22.86 15.80
N ILE A 272 -15.56 -23.79 14.95
CA ILE A 272 -16.80 -24.53 15.17
C ILE A 272 -16.60 -25.60 16.24
N ASP A 273 -15.51 -26.36 16.15
CA ASP A 273 -15.21 -27.47 17.06
C ASP A 273 -15.02 -26.98 18.49
N THR A 274 -14.35 -25.83 18.67
CA THR A 274 -14.13 -25.27 20.01
C THR A 274 -15.34 -24.50 20.54
N HIS A 275 -16.13 -23.84 19.68
CA HIS A 275 -17.32 -23.06 20.03
C HIS A 275 -17.16 -22.09 21.21
N ARG A 276 -15.95 -21.57 21.45
CA ARG A 276 -15.63 -20.90 22.73
C ARG A 276 -16.25 -19.52 22.90
N PHE A 277 -16.57 -18.84 21.81
CA PHE A 277 -17.14 -17.50 21.84
C PHE A 277 -18.06 -17.25 20.65
N LYS A 278 -19.10 -16.46 20.91
CA LYS A 278 -20.01 -15.95 19.88
C LYS A 278 -19.36 -14.78 19.14
N PHE A 279 -19.82 -14.52 17.93
CA PHE A 279 -19.54 -13.27 17.23
C PHE A 279 -20.27 -12.10 17.93
N ILE A 280 -19.62 -10.96 18.14
CA ILE A 280 -20.16 -9.81 18.90
C ILE A 280 -19.75 -8.46 18.28
N LYS A 281 -19.70 -8.34 16.95
CA LYS A 281 -19.43 -7.03 16.32
C LYS A 281 -20.43 -5.97 16.79
N SER A 282 -19.97 -4.75 17.03
CA SER A 282 -20.83 -3.59 17.31
C SER A 282 -21.03 -2.71 16.07
N ILE A 283 -22.27 -2.25 15.83
CA ILE A 283 -22.56 -1.20 14.85
C ILE A 283 -22.69 0.13 15.59
N ALA A 284 -21.86 1.11 15.26
CA ALA A 284 -21.95 2.45 15.83
C ALA A 284 -23.31 3.09 15.52
N GLU A 285 -23.89 3.81 16.47
CA GLU A 285 -25.24 4.39 16.37
C GLU A 285 -25.46 5.21 15.10
N LYS A 286 -24.52 6.12 14.78
CA LYS A 286 -24.52 6.93 13.54
C LYS A 286 -24.45 6.13 12.23
N SER A 287 -24.20 4.82 12.31
CA SER A 287 -24.07 3.92 11.17
C SER A 287 -25.19 2.88 11.12
N ALA A 288 -26.02 2.80 12.16
CA ALA A 288 -27.18 1.93 12.17
C ALA A 288 -28.27 2.56 11.27
N ALA A 289 -28.79 1.75 10.37
CA ALA A 289 -29.93 2.08 9.53
C ALA A 289 -30.82 0.83 9.38
N GLY A 290 -32.12 1.05 9.13
CA GLY A 290 -33.10 -0.02 9.02
C GLY A 290 -33.05 -1.04 10.16
N LYS A 291 -33.09 -2.33 9.80
CA LYS A 291 -33.14 -3.49 10.70
C LYS A 291 -31.75 -4.07 11.01
N SER A 292 -30.68 -3.33 10.73
CA SER A 292 -29.28 -3.79 10.91
C SER A 292 -28.93 -4.25 12.32
N ARG A 293 -29.61 -3.72 13.36
CA ARG A 293 -29.46 -4.19 14.74
C ARG A 293 -30.14 -5.54 14.96
N GLU A 294 -31.35 -5.74 14.43
CA GLU A 294 -32.06 -7.02 14.52
C GLU A 294 -31.30 -8.12 13.79
N PHE A 295 -30.79 -7.84 12.58
CA PHE A 295 -29.93 -8.76 11.85
C PHE A 295 -28.68 -9.13 12.67
N LEU A 296 -28.02 -8.15 13.29
CA LEU A 296 -26.86 -8.39 14.14
C LEU A 296 -27.20 -9.30 15.33
N GLU A 297 -28.35 -9.13 15.97
CA GLU A 297 -28.77 -10.00 17.09
C GLU A 297 -29.06 -11.44 16.63
N ILE A 298 -29.67 -11.63 15.46
CA ILE A 298 -29.83 -12.96 14.84
C ILE A 298 -28.45 -13.61 14.63
N VAL A 299 -27.51 -12.87 14.02
CA VAL A 299 -26.15 -13.37 13.78
C VAL A 299 -25.46 -13.70 15.11
N LYS A 300 -25.50 -12.82 16.11
CA LYS A 300 -24.90 -13.08 17.44
C LYS A 300 -25.49 -14.33 18.10
N ALA A 301 -26.79 -14.58 17.98
CA ALA A 301 -27.45 -15.72 18.59
C ALA A 301 -27.06 -17.05 17.91
N LEU A 302 -26.88 -17.03 16.59
CA LEU A 302 -26.70 -18.24 15.79
C LEU A 302 -25.25 -18.53 15.38
N SER A 303 -24.35 -17.56 15.45
CA SER A 303 -22.97 -17.71 14.96
C SER A 303 -21.92 -17.94 16.06
N VAL A 304 -20.75 -18.43 15.64
CA VAL A 304 -19.50 -18.44 16.40
C VAL A 304 -18.52 -17.40 15.86
N GLY A 305 -17.61 -16.92 16.71
CA GLY A 305 -16.52 -16.07 16.25
C GLY A 305 -15.47 -16.86 15.48
N MET A 306 -14.86 -16.22 14.47
CA MET A 306 -13.81 -16.81 13.64
C MET A 306 -12.46 -16.21 14.01
N GLY A 307 -11.64 -16.95 14.78
CA GLY A 307 -10.37 -16.46 15.35
C GLY A 307 -10.51 -15.40 16.44
N SER A 308 -11.50 -14.51 16.35
CA SER A 308 -11.86 -13.52 17.37
C SER A 308 -13.35 -13.22 17.34
N LYS A 309 -13.92 -12.79 18.47
CA LYS A 309 -15.33 -12.42 18.59
C LYS A 309 -15.69 -11.08 17.94
N ASP A 310 -14.71 -10.19 17.76
CA ASP A 310 -14.89 -8.78 17.39
C ASP A 310 -14.40 -8.43 15.97
N LEU A 311 -13.83 -9.41 15.26
CA LEU A 311 -13.58 -9.29 13.82
C LEU A 311 -14.91 -9.09 13.08
N PRO A 312 -14.90 -8.45 11.89
CA PRO A 312 -16.14 -8.08 11.22
C PRO A 312 -16.83 -9.26 10.49
N PHE A 313 -16.46 -10.49 10.82
CA PHE A 313 -17.05 -11.71 10.27
C PHE A 313 -17.21 -12.81 11.35
N GLY A 314 -18.21 -13.67 11.17
CA GLY A 314 -18.51 -14.82 12.03
C GLY A 314 -19.02 -16.01 11.22
N LEU A 315 -19.27 -17.14 11.86
CA LEU A 315 -19.67 -18.39 11.19
C LEU A 315 -21.02 -18.88 11.69
N ILE A 316 -21.96 -19.12 10.78
CA ILE A 316 -23.18 -19.90 11.06
C ILE A 316 -22.85 -21.37 10.82
N PRO A 317 -22.84 -22.22 11.87
CA PRO A 317 -22.59 -23.64 11.71
C PRO A 317 -23.69 -24.32 10.86
N PRO A 318 -23.38 -25.45 10.18
CA PRO A 318 -24.34 -26.13 9.30
C PRO A 318 -25.67 -26.46 9.99
N ASN A 319 -25.63 -26.95 11.23
CA ASN A 319 -26.82 -27.31 12.01
C ASN A 319 -27.71 -26.11 12.39
N LYS A 320 -27.23 -24.86 12.22
CA LYS A 320 -27.99 -23.64 12.49
C LYS A 320 -28.45 -22.91 11.23
N ARG A 321 -28.09 -23.39 10.03
CA ARG A 321 -28.42 -22.71 8.76
C ARG A 321 -29.92 -22.62 8.50
N LYS A 322 -30.69 -23.67 8.79
CA LYS A 322 -32.16 -23.64 8.65
C LYS A 322 -32.81 -22.59 9.57
N ALA A 323 -32.37 -22.51 10.82
CA ALA A 323 -32.86 -21.49 11.76
C ALA A 323 -32.47 -20.07 11.29
N PHE A 324 -31.23 -19.90 10.83
CA PHE A 324 -30.75 -18.63 10.29
C PHE A 324 -31.55 -18.19 9.07
N ALA A 325 -31.75 -19.07 8.08
CA ALA A 325 -32.58 -18.82 6.90
C ALA A 325 -34.00 -18.40 7.27
N THR A 326 -34.62 -19.09 8.24
CA THR A 326 -35.97 -18.76 8.73
C THR A 326 -36.03 -17.34 9.30
N GLU A 327 -35.10 -16.98 10.18
CA GLU A 327 -35.09 -15.67 10.83
C GLU A 327 -34.79 -14.52 9.85
N ILE A 328 -33.84 -14.69 8.93
CA ILE A 328 -33.55 -13.64 7.93
C ILE A 328 -34.67 -13.49 6.90
N THR A 329 -35.34 -14.59 6.51
CA THR A 329 -36.51 -14.54 5.62
C THR A 329 -37.65 -13.80 6.31
N LYS A 330 -37.87 -14.03 7.61
CA LYS A 330 -38.83 -13.26 8.41
C LYS A 330 -38.47 -11.78 8.50
N LEU A 331 -37.17 -11.46 8.62
CA LEU A 331 -36.72 -10.08 8.78
C LEU A 331 -36.81 -9.24 7.50
N TYR A 332 -36.41 -9.81 6.35
CA TYR A 332 -36.25 -9.07 5.09
C TYR A 332 -37.11 -9.55 3.92
N GLY A 333 -37.84 -10.66 4.06
CA GLY A 333 -38.67 -11.23 2.98
C GLY A 333 -37.83 -11.83 1.84
N ALA A 334 -37.15 -12.94 2.09
CA ALA A 334 -36.39 -13.65 1.05
C ALA A 334 -37.32 -14.44 0.12
N ASP A 335 -36.97 -14.52 -1.17
CA ASP A 335 -37.57 -15.49 -2.10
C ASP A 335 -37.39 -16.92 -1.55
N GLU A 336 -38.42 -17.77 -1.70
CA GLU A 336 -38.43 -19.14 -1.16
C GLU A 336 -37.22 -19.94 -1.66
N GLU A 337 -36.87 -19.82 -2.94
CA GLU A 337 -35.71 -20.47 -3.54
C GLU A 337 -34.39 -20.04 -2.87
N ILE A 338 -34.23 -18.75 -2.57
CA ILE A 338 -33.02 -18.24 -1.90
C ILE A 338 -32.96 -18.74 -0.45
N SER A 339 -34.10 -18.72 0.25
CA SER A 339 -34.19 -19.22 1.62
C SER A 339 -33.82 -20.70 1.72
N LEU A 340 -34.33 -21.53 0.80
CA LEU A 340 -33.99 -22.95 0.69
C LEU A 340 -32.48 -23.15 0.43
N LYS A 341 -31.89 -22.42 -0.51
CA LYS A 341 -30.44 -22.48 -0.77
C LYS A 341 -29.61 -22.15 0.46
N ILE A 342 -30.04 -21.19 1.27
CA ILE A 342 -29.34 -20.83 2.51
C ILE A 342 -29.50 -21.96 3.55
N ALA A 343 -30.72 -22.48 3.72
CA ALA A 343 -31.06 -23.50 4.69
C ALA A 343 -30.39 -24.85 4.42
N ASP A 344 -30.33 -25.27 3.17
CA ASP A 344 -29.90 -26.61 2.75
C ASP A 344 -28.38 -26.74 2.56
N GLY A 345 -27.64 -25.63 2.63
CA GLY A 345 -26.18 -25.68 2.53
C GLY A 345 -25.54 -26.53 3.65
N HIS A 346 -24.56 -27.35 3.29
CA HIS A 346 -23.92 -28.30 4.22
C HIS A 346 -22.61 -27.76 4.81
N ALA A 347 -22.01 -26.74 4.19
CA ALA A 347 -20.82 -26.07 4.70
C ALA A 347 -21.20 -24.99 5.72
N PRO A 348 -20.30 -24.61 6.65
CA PRO A 348 -20.48 -23.42 7.45
C PRO A 348 -20.62 -22.17 6.57
N LEU A 349 -21.54 -21.27 6.91
CA LEU A 349 -21.75 -20.00 6.21
C LEU A 349 -21.01 -18.88 6.92
N VAL A 350 -20.08 -18.20 6.23
CA VAL A 350 -19.41 -17.02 6.75
C VAL A 350 -20.33 -15.81 6.61
N ILE A 351 -20.59 -15.11 7.71
CA ILE A 351 -21.31 -13.83 7.68
C ILE A 351 -20.28 -12.71 7.76
N CYS A 352 -20.15 -11.92 6.70
CA CYS A 352 -19.25 -10.77 6.65
C CYS A 352 -20.07 -9.47 6.74
N MET A 353 -19.82 -8.67 7.77
CA MET A 353 -20.54 -7.40 7.95
C MET A 353 -19.69 -6.23 7.48
N VAL A 354 -20.16 -5.52 6.45
CA VAL A 354 -19.43 -4.40 5.84
C VAL A 354 -20.22 -3.10 5.97
N LYS A 355 -19.57 -2.07 6.47
CA LYS A 355 -20.14 -0.72 6.45
C LYS A 355 -20.07 -0.16 5.03
N GLY A 356 -21.21 0.27 4.50
CA GLY A 356 -21.38 0.97 3.24
C GLY A 356 -20.80 2.40 3.25
N PHE A 357 -21.32 3.24 2.37
CA PHE A 357 -20.67 4.50 1.96
C PHE A 357 -20.75 5.60 3.03
N LYS A 358 -19.90 6.64 2.94
CA LYS A 358 -20.06 7.85 3.78
C LYS A 358 -21.23 8.70 3.25
N PRO A 359 -21.91 9.52 4.09
CA PRO A 359 -23.15 10.22 3.72
C PRO A 359 -23.07 11.14 2.49
N ARG A 360 -21.88 11.64 2.13
CA ARG A 360 -21.67 12.52 0.98
C ARG A 360 -21.34 11.77 -0.32
N GLY A 361 -21.18 10.45 -0.30
CA GLY A 361 -20.74 9.68 -1.47
C GLY A 361 -19.28 9.90 -1.90
N ASP A 362 -18.62 10.96 -1.43
CA ASP A 362 -17.34 11.47 -1.95
C ASP A 362 -16.06 10.89 -1.30
N ASP A 363 -16.16 9.87 -0.45
CA ASP A 363 -14.96 9.16 0.05
C ASP A 363 -15.25 7.66 0.25
N ASN A 364 -15.00 6.93 -0.86
CA ASN A 364 -15.28 5.53 -1.13
C ASN A 364 -14.18 4.59 -0.63
N ARG A 365 -14.13 4.29 0.68
CA ARG A 365 -13.40 3.09 1.14
C ARG A 365 -14.26 2.24 2.07
N PRO A 366 -15.36 1.63 1.57
CA PRO A 366 -15.88 0.45 2.23
C PRO A 366 -14.78 -0.61 2.22
N ASP A 367 -14.81 -1.50 3.21
CA ASP A 367 -13.67 -2.34 3.59
C ASP A 367 -13.34 -3.42 2.55
N ARG A 368 -12.68 -3.04 1.45
CA ARG A 368 -12.38 -3.91 0.31
C ARG A 368 -11.40 -5.04 0.63
N GLY A 369 -10.63 -4.89 1.71
CA GLY A 369 -9.68 -5.91 2.16
C GLY A 369 -10.33 -7.04 2.95
N ILE A 370 -11.56 -6.86 3.45
CA ILE A 370 -12.13 -7.83 4.40
C ILE A 370 -12.53 -9.16 3.78
N LEU A 371 -13.15 -9.15 2.60
CA LEU A 371 -13.51 -10.39 1.90
C LEU A 371 -12.26 -11.15 1.43
N PRO A 372 -11.23 -10.50 0.86
CA PRO A 372 -9.93 -11.12 0.65
C PRO A 372 -9.33 -11.74 1.93
N LEU A 373 -9.36 -11.03 3.07
CA LEU A 373 -8.90 -11.57 4.35
C LEU A 373 -9.66 -12.85 4.72
N VAL A 374 -11.00 -12.85 4.61
CA VAL A 374 -11.83 -14.02 4.88
C VAL A 374 -11.43 -15.17 3.95
N ALA A 375 -11.35 -14.93 2.64
CA ALA A 375 -10.98 -15.95 1.65
C ALA A 375 -9.57 -16.53 1.90
N MET A 376 -8.62 -15.68 2.32
CA MET A 376 -7.27 -16.10 2.70
C MET A 376 -7.25 -16.97 3.96
N LEU A 377 -8.09 -16.65 4.96
CA LEU A 377 -8.23 -17.44 6.19
C LEU A 377 -8.94 -18.78 6.01
N SER A 378 -9.97 -18.81 5.16
CA SER A 378 -10.81 -19.99 4.93
C SER A 378 -10.46 -20.71 3.64
N SER A 379 -10.95 -20.20 2.52
CA SER A 379 -10.77 -20.69 1.15
C SER A 379 -11.56 -19.76 0.20
N GLU A 380 -11.15 -19.66 -1.05
CA GLU A 380 -11.96 -19.08 -2.13
C GLU A 380 -13.34 -19.77 -2.30
N ASN A 381 -13.44 -21.04 -1.88
CA ASN A 381 -14.64 -21.85 -1.99
C ASN A 381 -15.57 -21.74 -0.78
N ALA A 382 -15.17 -21.01 0.28
CA ALA A 382 -16.03 -20.83 1.45
C ALA A 382 -17.33 -20.11 1.05
N GLU A 383 -18.47 -20.56 1.57
CA GLU A 383 -19.74 -19.86 1.37
C GLU A 383 -19.78 -18.59 2.21
N ILE A 384 -20.01 -17.44 1.57
CA ILE A 384 -19.98 -16.12 2.22
C ILE A 384 -21.29 -15.37 1.96
N MET A 385 -21.93 -14.91 3.04
CA MET A 385 -23.00 -13.92 3.01
C MET A 385 -22.46 -12.57 3.47
N THR A 386 -22.52 -11.57 2.60
CA THR A 386 -22.09 -10.21 2.92
C THR A 386 -23.28 -9.32 3.25
N PHE A 387 -23.32 -8.84 4.49
CA PHE A 387 -24.28 -7.86 4.95
C PHE A 387 -23.72 -6.45 4.79
N ILE A 388 -24.35 -5.63 3.95
CA ILE A 388 -23.93 -4.25 3.70
C ILE A 388 -24.89 -3.31 4.44
N TYR A 389 -24.36 -2.56 5.41
CA TYR A 389 -25.13 -1.60 6.21
C TYR A 389 -24.61 -0.17 6.05
N GLY A 390 -25.50 0.81 5.95
CA GLY A 390 -25.15 2.22 5.67
C GLY A 390 -25.44 2.61 4.22
N PRO A 391 -25.28 3.89 3.85
CA PRO A 391 -25.86 4.40 2.61
C PRO A 391 -25.20 3.82 1.36
N LEU A 392 -25.95 3.76 0.25
CA LEU A 392 -25.52 3.27 -1.06
C LEU A 392 -26.03 4.20 -2.18
N LEU A 393 -25.26 4.40 -3.25
CA LEU A 393 -25.76 5.12 -4.43
C LEU A 393 -26.90 4.34 -5.10
N LYS A 394 -28.03 5.00 -5.39
CA LYS A 394 -29.20 4.41 -6.05
C LYS A 394 -28.82 3.73 -7.37
N THR A 395 -27.94 4.35 -8.14
CA THR A 395 -27.40 3.79 -9.37
C THR A 395 -26.72 2.44 -9.13
N ASN A 396 -25.83 2.35 -8.14
CA ASN A 396 -25.16 1.09 -7.79
C ASN A 396 -26.15 0.02 -7.34
N PHE A 397 -27.18 0.39 -6.57
CA PHE A 397 -28.23 -0.54 -6.17
C PHE A 397 -29.00 -1.08 -7.39
N ASP A 398 -29.40 -0.22 -8.31
CA ASP A 398 -30.13 -0.63 -9.51
C ASP A 398 -29.28 -1.53 -10.42
N TYR A 399 -27.99 -1.22 -10.58
CA TYR A 399 -27.03 -2.08 -11.28
C TYR A 399 -26.83 -3.43 -10.58
N LEU A 400 -26.70 -3.45 -9.26
CA LEU A 400 -26.58 -4.68 -8.48
C LEU A 400 -27.78 -5.61 -8.72
N CYS A 401 -28.98 -5.04 -8.80
CA CYS A 401 -30.21 -5.81 -9.00
C CYS A 401 -30.42 -6.27 -10.44
N LYS A 402 -30.04 -5.46 -11.44
CA LYS A 402 -30.39 -5.69 -12.85
C LYS A 402 -29.23 -6.17 -13.72
N LYS A 403 -28.01 -5.72 -13.43
CA LYS A 403 -26.81 -5.94 -14.24
C LYS A 403 -25.55 -6.09 -13.36
N PRO A 404 -25.50 -7.08 -12.47
CA PRO A 404 -24.43 -7.24 -11.47
C PRO A 404 -23.03 -7.39 -12.10
N ALA A 405 -22.90 -8.13 -13.21
CA ALA A 405 -21.62 -8.25 -13.92
C ALA A 405 -21.11 -6.92 -14.50
N GLU A 406 -22.01 -6.03 -14.91
CA GLU A 406 -21.63 -4.69 -15.37
C GLU A 406 -21.17 -3.79 -14.23
N LEU A 407 -21.80 -3.91 -13.05
CA LEU A 407 -21.36 -3.20 -11.85
C LEU A 407 -19.93 -3.58 -11.45
N ALA A 408 -19.62 -4.88 -11.45
CA ALA A 408 -18.30 -5.41 -11.14
C ALA A 408 -17.21 -4.92 -12.11
N ARG A 409 -17.54 -4.73 -13.40
CA ARG A 409 -16.60 -4.15 -14.37
C ARG A 409 -16.33 -2.68 -14.12
N ARG A 410 -17.36 -1.91 -13.74
CA ARG A 410 -17.27 -0.45 -13.52
C ARG A 410 -16.68 -0.06 -12.16
N SER A 411 -16.67 -0.98 -11.20
CA SER A 411 -16.25 -0.70 -9.83
C SER A 411 -15.40 -1.84 -9.27
N GLY A 412 -14.09 -1.60 -9.14
CA GLY A 412 -13.18 -2.54 -8.48
C GLY A 412 -13.61 -2.88 -7.05
N PHE A 413 -14.28 -1.94 -6.36
CA PHE A 413 -14.96 -2.21 -5.10
C PHE A 413 -16.01 -3.31 -5.23
N TRP A 414 -17.05 -3.11 -6.06
CA TRP A 414 -18.10 -4.12 -6.23
C TRP A 414 -17.58 -5.43 -6.82
N ARG A 415 -16.50 -5.39 -7.60
CA ARG A 415 -15.85 -6.58 -8.11
C ARG A 415 -15.41 -7.53 -6.99
N VAL A 416 -14.78 -7.02 -5.93
CA VAL A 416 -14.39 -7.83 -4.76
C VAL A 416 -15.61 -8.55 -4.17
N PHE A 417 -16.70 -7.81 -3.98
CA PHE A 417 -17.91 -8.32 -3.34
C PHE A 417 -18.56 -9.41 -4.19
N MET A 418 -18.71 -9.14 -5.49
CA MET A 418 -19.28 -10.07 -6.47
C MET A 418 -18.42 -11.32 -6.67
N ALA A 419 -17.10 -11.18 -6.60
CA ALA A 419 -16.18 -12.28 -6.84
C ALA A 419 -15.96 -13.18 -5.62
N LEU A 420 -16.39 -12.75 -4.42
CA LEU A 420 -16.12 -13.49 -3.17
C LEU A 420 -17.37 -13.79 -2.34
N SER A 421 -18.54 -13.18 -2.62
CA SER A 421 -19.78 -13.44 -1.87
C SER A 421 -20.73 -14.34 -2.63
N ASP A 422 -21.35 -15.30 -1.94
CA ASP A 422 -22.42 -16.14 -2.47
C ASP A 422 -23.80 -15.50 -2.26
N TYR A 423 -23.94 -14.71 -1.19
CA TYR A 423 -25.16 -13.99 -0.87
C TYR A 423 -24.87 -12.53 -0.49
N PHE A 424 -25.78 -11.64 -0.86
CA PHE A 424 -25.82 -10.28 -0.30
C PHE A 424 -27.09 -10.08 0.51
N VAL A 425 -26.96 -9.40 1.65
CA VAL A 425 -28.09 -8.85 2.39
C VAL A 425 -27.88 -7.35 2.47
N LEU A 426 -28.82 -6.60 1.91
CA LEU A 426 -28.79 -5.14 1.83
C LEU A 426 -29.85 -4.59 2.78
N ASP A 427 -29.44 -3.64 3.61
CA ASP A 427 -30.31 -2.86 4.48
C ASP A 427 -29.76 -1.43 4.51
N VAL A 428 -30.04 -0.70 3.42
CA VAL A 428 -29.26 0.48 3.04
C VAL A 428 -30.14 1.68 2.68
N PRO A 429 -29.87 2.87 3.24
CA PRO A 429 -30.38 4.13 2.71
C PRO A 429 -29.82 4.40 1.30
N LEU A 430 -30.62 4.94 0.38
CA LEU A 430 -30.17 5.25 -0.98
C LEU A 430 -29.83 6.74 -1.17
N LEU A 431 -28.78 7.04 -1.93
CA LEU A 431 -28.29 8.39 -2.27
C LEU A 431 -28.34 8.66 -3.80
N PRO A 432 -28.40 9.93 -4.28
CA PRO A 432 -28.58 11.18 -3.54
C PRO A 432 -30.06 11.49 -3.22
N GLY A 433 -30.31 12.25 -2.15
CA GLY A 433 -31.64 12.68 -1.72
C GLY A 433 -32.43 11.59 -0.98
N ARG A 434 -33.70 11.86 -0.62
CA ARG A 434 -34.66 10.90 0.00
C ARG A 434 -35.03 9.75 -0.97
N ALA A 435 -34.06 9.12 -1.63
CA ALA A 435 -34.25 8.11 -2.69
C ALA A 435 -34.77 6.74 -2.17
N GLY A 436 -35.29 6.71 -0.94
CA GLY A 436 -35.83 5.52 -0.28
C GLY A 436 -34.80 4.74 0.53
N HIS A 437 -35.29 3.66 1.11
CA HIS A 437 -34.54 2.65 1.84
C HIS A 437 -34.70 1.32 1.10
N ALA A 438 -33.61 0.57 0.91
CA ALA A 438 -33.65 -0.71 0.22
C ALA A 438 -33.32 -1.86 1.16
N GLU A 439 -34.23 -2.84 1.18
CA GLU A 439 -34.05 -4.14 1.81
C GLU A 439 -34.04 -5.20 0.70
N ARG A 440 -32.99 -6.02 0.61
CA ARG A 440 -32.93 -7.09 -0.41
C ARG A 440 -31.96 -8.19 -0.03
N ILE A 441 -32.33 -9.43 -0.37
CA ILE A 441 -31.43 -10.58 -0.36
C ILE A 441 -31.15 -10.98 -1.82
N ILE A 442 -29.88 -11.20 -2.16
CA ILE A 442 -29.44 -11.52 -3.52
C ILE A 442 -28.58 -12.79 -3.48
N TYR A 443 -28.87 -13.74 -4.36
CA TYR A 443 -28.02 -14.89 -4.62
C TYR A 443 -27.02 -14.58 -5.74
N ASN A 444 -25.72 -14.67 -5.43
CA ASN A 444 -24.61 -14.24 -6.30
C ASN A 444 -23.61 -15.36 -6.63
N ALA A 445 -23.77 -16.56 -6.07
CA ALA A 445 -22.83 -17.68 -6.28
C ALA A 445 -22.49 -17.96 -7.77
N PRO A 446 -23.42 -17.85 -8.76
CA PRO A 446 -23.07 -18.02 -10.17
C PRO A 446 -22.02 -17.02 -10.66
N ILE A 447 -22.07 -15.75 -10.21
CA ILE A 447 -21.12 -14.71 -10.58
C ILE A 447 -19.79 -14.92 -9.86
N LYS A 448 -19.82 -15.28 -8.57
CA LYS A 448 -18.61 -15.67 -7.83
C LYS A 448 -17.84 -16.75 -8.60
N LYS A 449 -18.57 -17.78 -9.06
CA LYS A 449 -18.02 -18.90 -9.84
C LYS A 449 -17.28 -18.45 -11.10
N THR A 450 -17.79 -17.47 -11.85
CA THR A 450 -17.11 -16.99 -13.06
C THR A 450 -15.76 -16.33 -12.79
N TYR A 451 -15.56 -15.75 -11.60
CA TYR A 451 -14.27 -15.20 -11.18
C TYR A 451 -13.35 -16.26 -10.55
N THR A 452 -13.91 -17.25 -9.87
CA THR A 452 -13.13 -18.25 -9.13
C THR A 452 -12.76 -19.51 -9.94
N GLU A 453 -13.40 -19.74 -11.08
CA GLU A 453 -13.11 -20.87 -11.97
C GLU A 453 -11.75 -20.76 -12.70
N GLN A 454 -11.29 -19.54 -13.01
CA GLN A 454 -10.02 -19.36 -13.69
C GLN A 454 -8.86 -19.73 -12.77
N LYS A 455 -8.11 -20.77 -13.16
CA LYS A 455 -6.91 -21.24 -12.44
C LYS A 455 -5.62 -20.67 -13.06
N PRO A 456 -4.54 -20.53 -12.27
CA PRO A 456 -3.22 -20.20 -12.79
C PRO A 456 -2.78 -21.22 -13.83
N ASN A 457 -2.13 -20.74 -14.90
CA ASN A 457 -1.48 -21.60 -15.88
C ASN A 457 0.06 -21.58 -15.74
N GLY A 458 0.59 -20.77 -14.82
CA GLY A 458 2.03 -20.66 -14.53
C GLY A 458 2.82 -19.85 -15.57
N ASN A 459 2.17 -19.35 -16.62
CA ASN A 459 2.80 -18.53 -17.65
C ASN A 459 2.62 -17.04 -17.34
N TYR A 460 3.67 -16.43 -16.80
CA TYR A 460 3.72 -15.00 -16.50
C TYR A 460 4.49 -14.18 -17.54
N GLN A 461 4.65 -14.73 -18.73
CA GLN A 461 5.41 -14.11 -19.81
C GLN A 461 4.54 -13.15 -20.63
N LEU A 462 5.13 -12.01 -20.97
CA LEU A 462 4.59 -10.95 -21.80
C LEU A 462 5.59 -10.58 -22.89
N PRO A 463 5.16 -9.92 -23.98
CA PRO A 463 6.07 -9.11 -24.77
C PRO A 463 6.77 -8.07 -23.90
N THR A 464 8.07 -7.87 -24.11
CA THR A 464 8.86 -6.84 -23.42
C THR A 464 8.21 -5.47 -23.55
N ILE A 465 8.03 -4.78 -22.43
CA ILE A 465 7.47 -3.41 -22.41
C ILE A 465 8.55 -2.43 -22.89
N PRO A 466 8.27 -1.49 -23.82
CA PRO A 466 9.25 -0.47 -24.19
C PRO A 466 9.63 0.42 -23.01
N VAL A 467 10.89 0.84 -22.94
CA VAL A 467 11.39 1.80 -21.93
C VAL A 467 10.87 3.22 -22.17
N THR A 468 10.37 3.52 -23.36
CA THR A 468 9.76 4.81 -23.68
C THR A 468 8.26 4.75 -23.39
N PRO A 469 7.72 5.60 -22.51
CA PRO A 469 6.29 5.62 -22.24
C PRO A 469 5.51 6.22 -23.42
N ASN A 470 4.21 5.96 -23.47
CA ASN A 470 3.29 6.59 -24.42
C ASN A 470 3.17 8.10 -24.17
N SER A 471 3.38 8.54 -22.93
CA SER A 471 3.36 9.95 -22.52
C SER A 471 4.08 10.15 -21.18
N TYR A 472 4.70 11.33 -21.03
CA TYR A 472 5.31 11.76 -19.78
C TYR A 472 4.28 12.45 -18.88
N HIS A 473 4.45 12.33 -17.56
CA HIS A 473 3.51 12.76 -16.53
C HIS A 473 4.23 13.18 -15.23
N GLU A 474 3.46 13.47 -14.18
CA GLU A 474 3.95 13.78 -12.82
C GLU A 474 5.00 12.77 -12.31
N ASP A 475 4.81 11.47 -12.56
CA ASP A 475 5.78 10.42 -12.18
C ASP A 475 7.19 10.68 -12.76
N ASP A 476 7.30 11.30 -13.95
CA ASP A 476 8.58 11.65 -14.57
C ASP A 476 9.20 12.90 -13.93
N VAL A 477 8.37 13.88 -13.56
CA VAL A 477 8.82 15.07 -12.82
C VAL A 477 9.44 14.63 -11.51
N ASP A 478 8.74 13.79 -10.75
CA ASP A 478 9.23 13.22 -9.50
C ASP A 478 10.52 12.45 -9.69
N THR A 479 10.58 11.60 -10.72
CA THR A 479 11.76 10.78 -11.03
C THR A 479 12.98 11.66 -11.35
N VAL A 480 12.80 12.73 -12.11
CA VAL A 480 13.88 13.64 -12.48
C VAL A 480 14.36 14.45 -11.27
N ILE A 481 13.44 15.01 -10.47
CA ILE A 481 13.79 15.75 -9.25
C ILE A 481 14.50 14.84 -8.24
N HIS A 482 13.93 13.65 -7.98
CA HIS A 482 14.56 12.65 -7.12
C HIS A 482 15.97 12.32 -7.61
N SER A 483 16.13 12.01 -8.90
CA SER A 483 17.43 11.63 -9.46
C SER A 483 18.44 12.76 -9.46
N LEU A 484 18.00 14.01 -9.69
CA LEU A 484 18.83 15.20 -9.61
C LEU A 484 19.49 15.30 -8.24
N PHE A 485 18.70 15.39 -7.17
CA PHE A 485 19.22 15.65 -5.84
C PHE A 485 19.82 14.42 -5.16
N ARG A 486 19.31 13.22 -5.46
CA ARG A 486 19.78 11.98 -4.84
C ARG A 486 21.03 11.42 -5.50
N HIS A 487 21.17 11.54 -6.82
CA HIS A 487 22.17 10.79 -7.58
C HIS A 487 23.10 11.67 -8.42
N MET A 488 22.62 12.79 -8.98
CA MET A 488 23.45 13.64 -9.87
C MET A 488 24.24 14.70 -9.10
N ILE A 489 23.60 15.36 -8.13
CA ILE A 489 24.23 16.37 -7.26
C ILE A 489 24.10 16.02 -5.77
N PRO A 490 24.55 14.82 -5.34
CA PRO A 490 24.30 14.33 -3.98
C PRO A 490 25.11 15.08 -2.90
N ARG A 491 26.22 15.73 -3.26
CA ARG A 491 27.10 16.41 -2.30
C ARG A 491 26.41 17.64 -1.74
N GLY A 492 26.16 17.67 -0.43
CA GLY A 492 25.48 18.79 0.21
C GLY A 492 23.95 18.74 0.10
N CYS A 493 23.38 17.60 -0.31
CA CYS A 493 21.94 17.38 -0.39
C CYS A 493 21.50 16.25 0.56
N PHE A 494 20.39 16.46 1.26
CA PHE A 494 19.66 15.43 1.98
C PHE A 494 18.19 15.47 1.58
N GLU A 495 17.70 14.41 0.94
CA GLU A 495 16.28 14.29 0.58
C GLU A 495 15.50 13.77 1.80
N GLY A 496 14.84 14.71 2.50
CA GLY A 496 14.10 14.45 3.74
C GLY A 496 12.69 13.91 3.50
N LEU A 497 12.11 14.15 2.33
CA LEU A 497 10.83 13.60 1.87
C LEU A 497 10.83 13.46 0.35
N CYS A 498 10.36 12.32 -0.13
CA CYS A 498 9.96 12.10 -1.52
C CYS A 498 8.64 11.31 -1.47
N ASN A 499 7.54 11.94 -1.88
CA ASN A 499 6.19 11.43 -1.80
C ASN A 499 5.46 11.59 -3.14
N PRO A 500 5.95 10.92 -4.20
CA PRO A 500 5.30 10.93 -5.51
C PRO A 500 3.88 10.33 -5.43
N PRO A 501 3.02 10.55 -6.45
CA PRO A 501 1.70 9.97 -6.51
C PRO A 501 1.70 8.46 -6.25
N GLY A 502 0.91 8.03 -5.26
CA GLY A 502 0.81 6.62 -4.87
C GLY A 502 1.85 6.13 -3.85
N GLY A 503 2.83 6.96 -3.47
CA GLY A 503 3.84 6.60 -2.46
C GLY A 503 3.27 6.21 -1.09
N ASP A 504 3.92 5.25 -0.44
CA ASP A 504 3.68 4.97 0.98
C ASP A 504 4.02 6.23 1.81
N TRP A 505 3.27 6.47 2.90
CA TRP A 505 3.32 7.71 3.70
C TRP A 505 4.58 7.80 4.57
N SER A 506 5.74 7.62 3.95
CA SER A 506 7.04 7.66 4.57
C SER A 506 7.25 9.03 5.20
N GLY A 507 7.68 9.02 6.46
CA GLY A 507 7.84 10.23 7.26
C GLY A 507 8.79 11.25 6.63
N MET A 508 8.74 12.49 7.12
CA MET A 508 9.68 13.54 6.73
C MET A 508 10.85 13.56 7.71
N SER A 509 12.06 13.78 7.20
CA SER A 509 13.28 13.94 8.02
C SER A 509 13.98 15.26 7.73
N VAL A 510 14.74 15.75 8.70
CA VAL A 510 15.70 16.86 8.55
C VAL A 510 16.97 16.54 9.32
N VAL A 511 18.10 17.11 8.91
CA VAL A 511 19.39 16.95 9.58
C VAL A 511 19.80 18.27 10.23
N LEU A 512 19.93 18.28 11.55
CA LEU A 512 20.33 19.44 12.31
C LEU A 512 21.38 19.03 13.36
N ASP A 513 22.48 19.78 13.45
CA ASP A 513 23.57 19.56 14.41
C ASP A 513 24.10 18.11 14.44
N GLY A 514 24.27 17.50 13.26
CA GLY A 514 24.78 16.13 13.10
C GLY A 514 23.80 15.02 13.49
N LYS A 515 22.52 15.37 13.70
CA LYS A 515 21.44 14.44 13.99
C LYS A 515 20.34 14.51 12.93
N GLU A 516 19.80 13.36 12.59
CA GLU A 516 18.58 13.25 11.78
C GLU A 516 17.36 13.19 12.71
N TYR A 517 16.38 14.06 12.47
CA TYR A 517 15.09 14.09 13.18
C TYR A 517 13.99 13.73 12.20
N ARG A 518 13.13 12.76 12.57
CA ARG A 518 12.14 12.19 11.65
C ARG A 518 10.74 12.18 12.25
N TRP A 519 9.76 12.66 11.49
CA TRP A 519 8.33 12.57 11.78
C TRP A 519 7.72 11.41 10.99
N LEU A 520 7.47 10.28 11.64
CA LEU A 520 7.06 9.02 10.99
C LEU A 520 5.60 9.01 10.53
N SER A 521 4.76 9.86 11.13
CA SER A 521 3.40 10.09 10.70
C SER A 521 3.23 11.56 10.42
N LEU A 522 2.78 11.89 9.22
CA LEU A 522 2.55 13.26 8.81
C LEU A 522 1.14 13.74 9.18
N PRO A 523 0.96 15.01 9.61
CA PRO A 523 -0.35 15.57 9.91
C PRO A 523 -1.24 15.63 8.67
N ARG A 524 -2.55 15.67 8.89
CA ARG A 524 -3.49 15.95 7.80
C ARG A 524 -3.34 17.39 7.35
N VAL A 525 -3.54 17.60 6.06
CA VAL A 525 -3.52 18.93 5.44
C VAL A 525 -4.72 19.76 5.96
N SER A 526 -4.46 21.02 6.30
CA SER A 526 -5.49 22.01 6.65
C SER A 526 -5.94 22.78 5.40
N THR A 527 -6.96 23.65 5.51
CA THR A 527 -7.42 24.49 4.38
C THR A 527 -6.33 25.40 3.81
N ASP A 528 -5.37 25.79 4.64
CA ASP A 528 -4.35 26.81 4.32
C ASP A 528 -2.94 26.21 4.23
N SER A 529 -2.83 24.89 4.02
CA SER A 529 -1.56 24.21 3.83
C SER A 529 -1.64 23.21 2.70
N LYS A 530 -0.47 22.83 2.16
CA LYS A 530 -0.33 21.83 1.11
C LYS A 530 0.86 20.96 1.47
N ARG A 531 0.65 19.64 1.47
CA ARG A 531 1.75 18.70 1.68
C ARG A 531 2.66 18.70 0.45
N PRO A 532 3.98 18.83 0.61
CA PRO A 532 4.92 18.74 -0.51
C PRO A 532 5.07 17.32 -1.05
N ASP A 533 5.46 17.25 -2.32
CA ASP A 533 5.91 16.02 -2.96
C ASP A 533 7.40 15.78 -2.63
N HIS A 534 8.22 16.83 -2.57
CA HIS A 534 9.63 16.73 -2.16
C HIS A 534 10.00 17.74 -1.07
N VAL A 535 10.85 17.33 -0.14
CA VAL A 535 11.59 18.22 0.77
C VAL A 535 13.05 17.85 0.70
N ILE A 536 13.86 18.75 0.15
CA ILE A 536 15.30 18.59 0.01
C ILE A 536 15.99 19.61 0.89
N GLU A 537 16.85 19.14 1.77
CA GLU A 537 17.71 19.96 2.60
C GLU A 537 19.07 20.16 1.90
N LEU A 538 19.44 21.42 1.72
CA LEU A 538 20.66 21.85 1.04
C LEU A 538 21.61 22.54 2.03
N PHE A 539 22.85 22.07 2.08
CA PHE A 539 23.89 22.56 2.98
C PHE A 539 24.88 23.48 2.25
N GLY A 540 25.44 24.46 2.97
CA GLY A 540 26.53 25.31 2.45
C GLY A 540 26.12 26.35 1.41
N ILE A 541 24.83 26.48 1.07
CA ILE A 541 24.32 27.52 0.15
C ILE A 541 24.12 28.86 0.87
N ASN A 542 23.63 28.81 2.10
CA ASN A 542 23.31 29.98 2.93
C ASN A 542 23.87 29.77 4.35
N ASN A 543 23.82 30.81 5.19
CA ASN A 543 24.26 30.76 6.59
C ASN A 543 23.54 29.69 7.45
N LYS A 544 22.38 29.22 6.97
CA LYS A 544 21.57 28.15 7.56
C LYS A 544 21.21 27.16 6.46
N PRO A 545 21.04 25.86 6.77
CA PRO A 545 20.53 24.88 5.80
C PRO A 545 19.24 25.38 5.14
N THR A 546 19.09 25.07 3.85
CA THR A 546 17.92 25.50 3.08
C THR A 546 17.03 24.31 2.77
N LEU A 547 15.77 24.38 3.22
CA LEU A 547 14.72 23.43 2.87
C LEU A 547 14.06 23.90 1.57
N LEU A 548 14.35 23.18 0.49
CA LEU A 548 13.66 23.29 -0.80
C LEU A 548 12.42 22.41 -0.78
N ILE A 549 11.25 23.03 -0.88
CA ILE A 549 9.94 22.40 -0.69
C ILE A 549 9.18 22.44 -2.01
N ILE A 550 8.89 21.29 -2.61
CA ILE A 550 8.45 21.20 -4.01
C ILE A 550 7.06 20.57 -4.11
N GLU A 551 6.19 21.19 -4.90
CA GLU A 551 5.01 20.55 -5.51
C GLU A 551 5.33 20.24 -6.98
N SER A 552 5.12 19.00 -7.39
CA SER A 552 5.24 18.54 -8.78
C SER A 552 3.87 18.33 -9.39
N LYS A 553 3.71 18.68 -10.67
CA LYS A 553 2.49 18.42 -11.45
C LYS A 553 2.86 18.04 -12.87
N ASP A 554 1.96 17.33 -13.54
CA ASP A 554 2.09 17.06 -14.98
C ASP A 554 2.21 18.37 -15.76
N ARG A 555 1.27 19.31 -15.56
CA ARG A 555 1.20 20.57 -16.31
C ARG A 555 1.20 21.79 -15.42
N LYS A 556 1.69 22.92 -15.96
CA LYS A 556 1.70 24.23 -15.27
C LYS A 556 0.34 24.64 -14.69
N ILE A 557 -0.76 24.37 -15.40
CA ILE A 557 -2.10 24.80 -15.00
C ILE A 557 -2.61 24.07 -13.75
N ASP A 558 -2.11 22.86 -13.51
CA ASP A 558 -2.52 21.99 -12.41
C ASP A 558 -1.84 22.38 -11.07
N LEU A 559 -0.85 23.28 -11.09
CA LEU A 559 -0.33 23.91 -9.87
C LEU A 559 -1.39 24.83 -9.25
N GLU A 560 -1.64 24.63 -7.95
CA GLU A 560 -2.64 25.37 -7.18
C GLU A 560 -2.25 26.84 -6.98
N ASN A 561 -3.26 27.69 -6.77
CA ASN A 561 -3.04 29.08 -6.39
C ASN A 561 -2.35 29.15 -5.02
N SER A 562 -1.39 30.06 -4.87
CA SER A 562 -0.64 30.27 -3.62
C SER A 562 0.05 29.01 -3.06
N VAL A 563 0.27 27.98 -3.88
CA VAL A 563 0.87 26.71 -3.44
C VAL A 563 2.22 26.92 -2.75
N GLY A 564 3.04 27.89 -3.18
CA GLY A 564 4.31 28.20 -2.54
C GLY A 564 4.19 28.59 -1.06
N ILE A 565 3.14 29.35 -0.71
CA ILE A 565 2.83 29.72 0.68
C ILE A 565 2.34 28.49 1.46
N HIS A 566 1.40 27.74 0.87
CA HIS A 566 0.79 26.58 1.52
C HIS A 566 1.80 25.46 1.82
N LEU A 567 2.81 25.28 0.96
CA LEU A 567 3.91 24.35 1.16
C LEU A 567 4.75 24.71 2.38
N LYS A 568 5.15 25.98 2.52
CA LYS A 568 5.90 26.47 3.69
C LYS A 568 5.07 26.32 4.97
N ALA A 569 3.81 26.75 4.93
CA ALA A 569 2.88 26.66 6.06
C ALA A 569 2.72 25.20 6.57
N TYR A 570 2.76 24.22 5.66
CA TYR A 570 2.70 22.81 6.05
C TYR A 570 3.92 22.37 6.86
N LEU A 571 5.15 22.73 6.46
CA LEU A 571 6.36 22.40 7.22
C LEU A 571 6.40 23.11 8.57
N GLN A 572 6.04 24.39 8.61
CA GLN A 572 5.94 25.16 9.85
C GLN A 572 4.97 24.49 10.85
N TYR A 573 3.81 24.06 10.34
CA TYR A 573 2.85 23.29 11.13
C TYR A 573 3.41 21.95 11.59
N LEU A 574 4.17 21.24 10.74
CA LEU A 574 4.82 19.99 11.14
C LEU A 574 5.86 20.19 12.25
N PHE A 575 6.69 21.23 12.15
CA PHE A 575 7.71 21.58 13.14
C PHE A 575 7.13 22.05 14.49
N SER A 576 5.85 22.46 14.52
CA SER A 576 5.15 22.68 15.79
C SER A 576 4.98 21.41 16.64
N PHE A 577 5.21 20.22 16.06
CA PHE A 577 5.20 18.93 16.76
C PHE A 577 6.61 18.41 16.99
N THR A 578 6.82 17.76 18.14
CA THR A 578 8.04 17.00 18.43
C THR A 578 8.29 15.95 17.35
N ALA A 579 9.55 15.81 16.92
CA ALA A 579 9.94 14.72 16.04
C ALA A 579 9.58 13.36 16.65
N SER A 580 9.27 12.36 15.82
CA SER A 580 8.94 11.03 16.33
C SER A 580 10.20 10.37 16.87
N VAL A 581 11.25 10.34 16.06
CA VAL A 581 12.52 9.67 16.39
C VAL A 581 13.69 10.54 15.95
N GLU A 582 14.84 10.30 16.56
CA GLU A 582 16.11 10.92 16.17
C GLU A 582 17.22 9.88 16.13
N ARG A 583 18.29 10.18 15.38
CA ARG A 583 19.55 9.44 15.43
C ARG A 583 20.73 10.36 15.14
N ALA A 584 21.87 10.07 15.74
CA ALA A 584 23.15 10.62 15.26
C ALA A 584 23.54 9.95 13.93
N GLU A 585 24.44 10.57 13.18
CA GLU A 585 25.01 9.97 11.96
C GLU A 585 25.57 8.57 12.24
N GLY A 586 25.12 7.57 11.48
CA GLY A 586 25.48 6.15 11.67
C GLY A 586 24.94 5.50 12.95
N GLY A 587 24.18 6.22 13.78
CA GLY A 587 23.60 5.75 15.03
C GLY A 587 22.29 4.98 14.86
N SER A 588 21.83 4.40 15.98
CA SER A 588 20.50 3.79 16.07
C SER A 588 19.43 4.86 16.26
N TRP A 589 18.21 4.57 15.79
CA TRP A 589 17.05 5.40 16.09
C TRP A 589 16.74 5.37 17.60
N GLU A 590 16.29 6.50 18.12
CA GLU A 590 15.80 6.67 19.49
C GLU A 590 14.52 7.52 19.50
N ILE A 591 13.72 7.44 20.56
CA ILE A 591 12.56 8.32 20.72
C ILE A 591 13.04 9.75 20.90
N SER A 592 12.59 10.65 20.02
CA SER A 592 12.95 12.05 20.13
C SER A 592 12.03 12.78 21.12
N ASN A 593 12.64 13.72 21.84
CA ASN A 593 11.94 14.75 22.63
C ASN A 593 12.24 16.15 22.08
N ALA A 594 12.89 16.25 20.92
CA ALA A 594 13.31 17.51 20.32
C ALA A 594 12.15 18.24 19.66
N ALA A 595 11.97 19.50 20.03
CA ALA A 595 11.20 20.46 19.25
C ALA A 595 12.16 21.15 18.28
N ILE A 596 11.88 21.02 16.98
CA ILE A 596 12.70 21.62 15.93
C ILE A 596 12.12 22.99 15.61
N ASN A 597 12.91 24.05 15.78
CA ASN A 597 12.49 25.40 15.40
C ASN A 597 12.73 25.61 13.90
N GLU A 598 11.69 26.06 13.20
CA GLU A 598 11.75 26.44 11.79
C GLU A 598 12.79 27.52 11.49
N ASP A 599 13.09 28.40 12.45
CA ASP A 599 14.07 29.47 12.33
C ASP A 599 15.48 28.95 12.05
N TYR A 600 15.77 27.67 12.31
CA TYR A 600 17.05 27.06 11.97
C TYR A 600 17.24 26.80 10.48
N PHE A 601 16.18 26.97 9.68
CA PHE A 601 16.19 26.69 8.25
C PHE A 601 15.82 27.93 7.44
N ASN A 602 16.36 28.00 6.22
CA ASN A 602 15.79 28.83 5.17
C ASN A 602 14.76 28.01 4.40
N MET A 603 13.51 28.47 4.30
CA MET A 603 12.49 27.78 3.52
C MET A 603 12.31 28.42 2.13
N VAL A 604 12.46 27.61 1.08
CA VAL A 604 12.28 28.01 -0.31
C VAL A 604 11.28 27.05 -0.96
N SER A 605 10.21 27.59 -1.52
CA SER A 605 9.14 26.84 -2.18
C SER A 605 9.32 26.82 -3.70
N ALA A 606 8.99 25.70 -4.32
CA ALA A 606 9.06 25.55 -5.76
C ALA A 606 7.87 24.79 -6.35
N GLY A 607 7.49 25.16 -7.58
CA GLY A 607 6.64 24.33 -8.44
C GLY A 607 7.49 23.64 -9.49
N ALA A 608 7.18 22.37 -9.82
CA ALA A 608 7.83 21.61 -10.87
C ALA A 608 6.80 21.05 -11.86
N TYR A 609 7.04 21.18 -13.17
CA TYR A 609 6.11 20.66 -14.19
C TYR A 609 6.76 20.40 -15.55
N ILE A 610 6.04 19.68 -16.42
CA ILE A 610 6.44 19.42 -17.81
C ILE A 610 5.90 20.51 -18.74
N SER A 611 6.74 21.02 -19.64
CA SER A 611 6.30 21.95 -20.68
C SER A 611 7.17 21.94 -21.93
N ASP A 612 6.52 22.04 -23.09
CA ASP A 612 7.17 22.26 -24.39
C ASP A 612 7.41 23.74 -24.69
N GLU A 613 6.79 24.65 -23.94
CA GLU A 613 6.88 26.09 -24.18
C GLU A 613 8.09 26.72 -23.49
N ILE A 614 8.78 27.59 -24.23
CA ILE A 614 9.90 28.40 -23.72
C ILE A 614 9.36 29.78 -23.34
N THR A 615 8.54 29.86 -22.29
CA THR A 615 7.99 31.13 -21.81
C THR A 615 8.42 31.41 -20.38
N SER A 616 8.59 32.71 -20.06
CA SER A 616 8.91 33.17 -18.72
C SER A 616 7.78 32.78 -17.75
N PRO A 617 8.08 32.21 -16.56
CA PRO A 617 7.04 31.77 -15.63
C PRO A 617 6.48 32.92 -14.76
N SER A 618 6.48 34.17 -15.22
CA SER A 618 6.03 35.33 -14.43
C SER A 618 4.58 35.21 -13.95
N GLU A 619 3.70 34.64 -14.78
CA GLU A 619 2.31 34.36 -14.41
C GLU A 619 2.23 33.30 -13.29
N ILE A 620 3.14 32.32 -13.30
CA ILE A 620 3.20 31.26 -12.28
C ILE A 620 3.70 31.84 -10.96
N PHE A 621 4.73 32.69 -10.98
CA PHE A 621 5.17 33.35 -9.75
C PHE A 621 4.08 34.22 -9.14
N THR A 622 3.29 34.91 -9.96
CA THR A 622 2.16 35.72 -9.48
C THR A 622 1.04 34.86 -8.89
N ARG A 623 0.65 33.77 -9.59
CA ARG A 623 -0.49 32.92 -9.21
C ARG A 623 -0.15 31.94 -8.09
N CYS A 624 0.96 31.23 -8.22
CA CYS A 624 1.38 30.14 -7.33
C CYS A 624 2.22 30.65 -6.16
N GLN A 625 2.81 31.86 -6.28
CA GLN A 625 3.62 32.49 -5.23
C GLN A 625 4.79 31.62 -4.76
N CYS A 626 5.35 30.82 -5.66
CA CYS A 626 6.57 30.06 -5.42
C CYS A 626 7.80 30.97 -5.49
N ASP A 627 8.86 30.60 -4.76
CA ASP A 627 10.15 31.29 -4.85
C ASP A 627 10.92 30.86 -6.10
N MET A 628 10.68 29.64 -6.59
CA MET A 628 11.33 29.03 -7.74
C MET A 628 10.37 28.19 -8.58
N VAL A 629 10.75 27.94 -9.83
CA VAL A 629 10.04 27.03 -10.74
C VAL A 629 11.04 26.15 -11.50
N PHE A 630 10.76 24.84 -11.52
CA PHE A 630 11.41 23.86 -12.37
C PHE A 630 10.53 23.58 -13.60
N VAL A 631 11.08 23.78 -14.79
CA VAL A 631 10.42 23.43 -16.05
C VAL A 631 11.20 22.33 -16.72
N LEU A 632 10.57 21.17 -16.87
CA LEU A 632 11.13 20.00 -17.52
C LEU A 632 10.59 19.88 -18.94
N GLN A 633 11.48 19.89 -19.92
CA GLN A 633 11.12 19.69 -21.33
C GLN A 633 11.77 18.39 -21.83
N PRO A 634 11.00 17.41 -22.32
CA PRO A 634 11.58 16.19 -22.85
C PRO A 634 12.20 16.45 -24.23
N ASP A 635 13.50 16.21 -24.38
CA ASP A 635 14.17 16.17 -25.68
C ASP A 635 14.39 14.72 -26.08
N THR A 636 13.42 14.18 -26.82
CA THR A 636 13.44 12.80 -27.28
C THR A 636 14.50 12.53 -28.35
N THR A 637 15.02 13.57 -29.00
CA THR A 637 16.08 13.43 -30.02
C THR A 637 17.44 13.30 -29.36
N ALA A 638 17.74 14.16 -28.38
CA ALA A 638 18.95 14.07 -27.58
C ALA A 638 18.89 12.95 -26.53
N GLY A 639 17.68 12.45 -26.24
CA GLY A 639 17.43 11.52 -25.14
C GLY A 639 17.71 12.16 -23.78
N LYS A 640 17.48 13.48 -23.62
CA LYS A 640 17.75 14.23 -22.38
C LYS A 640 16.55 15.08 -21.94
N TRP A 641 16.48 15.37 -20.65
CA TRP A 641 15.58 16.39 -20.10
C TRP A 641 16.26 17.75 -20.17
N ASN A 642 15.63 18.70 -20.86
CA ASN A 642 16.04 20.09 -20.80
C ASN A 642 15.40 20.71 -19.56
N LEU A 643 16.21 20.93 -18.52
CA LEU A 643 15.79 21.54 -17.27
C LEU A 643 16.04 23.05 -17.32
N ARG A 644 14.99 23.83 -17.12
CA ARG A 644 15.10 25.27 -16.82
C ARG A 644 14.72 25.53 -15.38
N VAL A 645 15.57 26.30 -14.71
CA VAL A 645 15.34 26.75 -13.33
C VAL A 645 15.12 28.26 -13.35
N PHE A 646 13.95 28.68 -12.91
CA PHE A 646 13.61 30.09 -12.74
C PHE A 646 13.49 30.41 -11.25
N SER A 647 13.83 31.63 -10.89
CA SER A 647 13.72 32.13 -9.53
C SER A 647 13.04 33.49 -9.52
N ASN A 648 12.30 33.75 -8.45
CA ASN A 648 11.65 35.03 -8.15
C ASN A 648 12.27 35.71 -6.90
N THR A 649 13.26 35.08 -6.26
CA THR A 649 13.87 35.58 -5.02
C THR A 649 15.39 35.39 -5.01
N ASP A 650 16.11 36.15 -4.18
CA ASP A 650 17.56 36.00 -4.03
C ASP A 650 17.95 34.62 -3.49
N LYS A 651 17.17 34.10 -2.53
CA LYS A 651 17.36 32.73 -2.01
C LYS A 651 17.16 31.68 -3.10
N GLY A 652 16.18 31.86 -3.97
CA GLY A 652 15.97 30.98 -5.11
C GLY A 652 17.09 31.08 -6.15
N ASN A 653 17.70 32.26 -6.35
CA ASN A 653 18.85 32.42 -7.24
C ASN A 653 20.05 31.64 -6.72
N ALA A 654 20.33 31.68 -5.42
CA ALA A 654 21.41 30.89 -4.82
C ALA A 654 21.25 29.37 -5.04
N ILE A 655 20.02 28.84 -4.92
CA ILE A 655 19.74 27.43 -5.22
C ILE A 655 19.88 27.15 -6.72
N LYS A 656 19.39 28.05 -7.59
CA LYS A 656 19.56 27.91 -9.04
C LYS A 656 21.04 27.78 -9.42
N ASP A 657 21.89 28.65 -8.89
CA ASP A 657 23.34 28.64 -9.14
C ASP A 657 23.98 27.34 -8.62
N TYR A 658 23.57 26.89 -7.43
CA TYR A 658 23.99 25.61 -6.88
C TYR A 658 23.67 24.44 -7.81
N ILE A 659 22.45 24.37 -8.35
CA ILE A 659 22.02 23.30 -9.27
C ILE A 659 22.80 23.36 -10.58
N ILE A 660 22.97 24.55 -11.17
CA ILE A 660 23.71 24.74 -12.42
C ILE A 660 25.17 24.29 -12.25
N ASN A 661 25.82 24.72 -11.17
CA ASN A 661 27.22 24.39 -10.93
C ASN A 661 27.38 22.90 -10.61
N GLY A 662 26.50 22.33 -9.79
CA GLY A 662 26.52 20.90 -9.48
C GLY A 662 26.36 20.02 -10.72
N LEU A 663 25.46 20.40 -11.66
CA LEU A 663 25.29 19.66 -12.90
C LEU A 663 26.46 19.83 -13.87
N LYS A 664 27.13 21.00 -13.90
CA LYS A 664 28.38 21.17 -14.65
C LYS A 664 29.50 20.28 -14.09
N ASP A 665 29.62 20.20 -12.77
CA ASP A 665 30.61 19.37 -12.09
C ASP A 665 30.34 17.87 -12.26
N ALA A 666 29.07 17.48 -12.34
CA ALA A 666 28.65 16.10 -12.60
C ALA A 666 28.98 15.63 -14.04
N GLY A 667 29.24 16.56 -14.96
CA GLY A 667 29.56 16.25 -16.36
C GLY A 667 28.32 15.86 -17.17
N GLU A 668 28.43 14.83 -18.01
CA GLU A 668 27.31 14.38 -18.84
C GLU A 668 26.26 13.65 -17.99
N THR A 669 25.04 14.18 -17.97
CA THR A 669 23.89 13.58 -17.30
C THR A 669 22.69 13.47 -18.25
N ILE A 670 21.58 12.88 -17.77
CA ILE A 670 20.29 12.89 -18.48
C ILE A 670 19.67 14.29 -18.52
N ILE A 671 20.19 15.25 -17.76
CA ILE A 671 19.68 16.62 -17.68
C ILE A 671 20.64 17.56 -18.41
N ASN A 672 20.09 18.32 -19.36
CA ASN A 672 20.72 19.52 -19.89
C ASN A 672 20.12 20.73 -19.16
N VAL A 673 20.95 21.53 -18.50
CA VAL A 673 20.48 22.80 -17.91
C VAL A 673 20.55 23.89 -18.97
N LEU A 674 19.44 24.62 -19.14
CA LEU A 674 19.32 25.74 -20.08
C LEU A 674 19.26 27.10 -19.36
#